data_AF-A0A1H8L9T7-F1
#
_entry.id   AF-A0A1H8L9T7-F1
#
_cell.length_a   1.000
_cell.length_b   1.000
_cell.length_c   1.000
_cell.angle_alpha   90.00
_cell.angle_beta   90.00
_cell.angle_gamma   90.00
#
_symmetry.space_group_name_H-M   'P 1'
#
loop_
_entity.id
_entity.type
_entity.pdbx_description
1 polymer ?
#
loop_
_entity_poly.entity_id
_entity_poly.type
_entity_poly.pdbx_seq_one_letter_code
_entity_poly.pdbx_strand_id
1 'polypeptide(L)'
;MTPQEFIDKWRNVDLKERTASHSHFLDLCTLLEIPDPVTADPKGEWFTFEKGASKTSGGEGWADVWRKDCFAWEYKGKRKDLDRAFDQLRQYAIALENPPLLIVSDMDRIRIHTNWTNTVQKVHTIELMDLTDATTRDLLRHCFTEPERLKPAKTRQVLTEEAAQRFATLAQRLRGRGHDPEQVAHFVNRLVFCMFAEDTNLLPGKMFERMIKAARPKPETFAQHAQTLFSAMKSGGMVGFEPVEWFNGGLFDSDATLPLTWEDLDDLIRAASLDWSDIDPSILGTLFERGLDPDKRSQLGAHYTDRDKIMQIVGPVMVQPLLAEWDGVRTAIADLLENAPKATKEKLLRGKDLAANTKAHRDAGALHKAFIDRLKAFRVLDPACGSGNFLYIALLELKNIEHRANLEAEALGLPRAFPSIGPEAVLGIELNPYAAELARVSVWIGEIQWMRRNGFEAAKNPILRTLDTIQNRDAVLNADGTRADWPRADVVVGNPPFLGNKKMIAGLGEDYTVALRKAYADAPGGVDLVAYWFVRAWQAMQAGELTRAGLVATNSIRGGANREVLKPIVDGGRIFEAWADEAWTVDGAAVRVSMVCFDGVKGEAGRLEGGTVEEIFADLTASKQAVNLTDAIKLSEMTGLCFQGTIKNGAFDLEPEVARDWLRQPALLHKSHEGFIL
;
A
#
# COMPACT_ATOMS: atom_id res chain seq x y z
N MET A 1 30.98 24.42 -26.20
CA MET A 1 29.94 24.77 -27.19
C MET A 1 29.03 25.80 -26.53
N THR A 2 28.73 26.91 -27.21
CA THR A 2 27.80 27.92 -26.67
C THR A 2 26.34 27.51 -26.91
N PRO A 3 25.36 28.03 -26.14
CA PRO A 3 23.95 27.76 -26.39
C PRO A 3 23.49 28.11 -27.80
N GLN A 4 23.98 29.23 -28.36
CA GLN A 4 23.62 29.65 -29.71
C GLN A 4 24.16 28.68 -30.77
N GLU A 5 25.41 28.21 -30.61
CA GLU A 5 25.99 27.19 -31.49
C GLU A 5 25.21 25.86 -31.43
N PHE A 6 24.77 25.45 -30.24
CA PHE A 6 23.94 24.25 -30.08
C PHE A 6 22.60 24.39 -30.82
N ILE A 7 21.92 25.52 -30.61
CA ILE A 7 20.62 25.81 -31.25
C ILE A 7 20.77 25.87 -32.77
N ASP A 8 21.75 26.59 -33.29
CA ASP A 8 21.95 26.75 -34.74
C ASP A 8 22.29 25.42 -35.41
N LYS A 9 23.03 24.54 -34.72
CA LYS A 9 23.32 23.18 -35.16
C LYS A 9 22.04 22.35 -35.22
N TRP A 10 21.29 22.21 -34.13
CA TRP A 10 20.18 21.25 -34.04
C TRP A 10 18.87 21.74 -34.67
N ARG A 11 18.67 23.05 -34.78
CA ARG A 11 17.51 23.65 -35.45
C ARG A 11 17.38 23.23 -36.91
N ASN A 12 18.51 23.03 -37.61
CA ASN A 12 18.55 22.75 -39.05
C ASN A 12 18.83 21.28 -39.40
N VAL A 13 18.97 20.40 -38.40
CA VAL A 13 19.22 18.98 -38.62
C VAL A 13 17.90 18.26 -38.93
N ASP A 14 17.86 17.58 -40.08
CA ASP A 14 16.77 16.69 -40.54
C ASP A 14 17.21 15.21 -40.59
N LEU A 15 18.29 14.87 -39.88
CA LEU A 15 18.82 13.51 -39.81
C LEU A 15 17.82 12.56 -39.13
N LYS A 16 17.85 11.27 -39.53
CA LYS A 16 17.01 10.24 -38.90
C LYS A 16 17.42 10.05 -37.43
N GLU A 17 16.42 9.81 -36.58
CA GLU A 17 16.51 9.57 -35.12
C GLU A 17 17.74 8.76 -34.70
N ARG A 18 17.90 7.54 -35.22
CA ARG A 18 19.01 6.61 -34.94
C ARG A 18 20.42 7.16 -35.24
N THR A 19 20.54 8.16 -36.10
CA THR A 19 21.83 8.74 -36.51
C THR A 19 22.14 10.03 -35.75
N ALA A 20 21.11 10.66 -35.16
CA ALA A 20 21.20 11.99 -34.57
C ALA A 20 21.18 11.99 -33.04
N SER A 21 20.51 11.03 -32.39
CA SER A 21 20.31 10.99 -30.93
C SER A 21 21.62 11.00 -30.12
N HIS A 22 22.58 10.14 -30.47
CA HIS A 22 23.89 10.10 -29.79
C HIS A 22 24.65 11.42 -29.95
N SER A 23 24.74 11.96 -31.16
CA SER A 23 25.43 13.23 -31.39
C SER A 23 24.74 14.39 -30.66
N HIS A 24 23.40 14.41 -30.64
CA HIS A 24 22.63 15.42 -29.92
C HIS A 24 22.93 15.37 -28.43
N PHE A 25 22.91 14.17 -27.84
CA PHE A 25 23.19 14.00 -26.43
C PHE A 25 24.64 14.35 -26.05
N LEU A 26 25.63 14.03 -26.89
CA LEU A 26 27.02 14.41 -26.67
C LEU A 26 27.22 15.93 -26.73
N ASP A 27 26.59 16.60 -27.70
CA ASP A 27 26.60 18.07 -27.76
C ASP A 27 25.89 18.67 -26.54
N LEU A 28 24.82 18.04 -26.04
CA LEU A 28 24.11 18.47 -24.84
C LEU A 28 24.99 18.35 -23.59
N CYS A 29 25.74 17.25 -23.45
CA CYS A 29 26.73 17.08 -22.39
C CYS A 29 27.80 18.19 -22.46
N THR A 30 28.27 18.50 -23.67
CA THR A 30 29.24 19.59 -23.91
C THR A 30 28.67 20.97 -23.58
N LEU A 31 27.40 21.22 -23.91
CA LEU A 31 26.70 22.47 -23.60
C LEU A 31 26.52 22.66 -22.09
N LEU A 32 26.24 21.57 -21.37
CA LEU A 32 25.98 21.58 -19.93
C LEU A 32 27.25 21.44 -19.07
N GLU A 33 28.40 21.22 -19.71
CA GLU A 33 29.70 20.97 -19.09
C GLU A 33 29.71 19.70 -18.21
N ILE A 34 29.01 18.66 -18.67
CA ILE A 34 28.93 17.35 -17.99
C ILE A 34 29.76 16.33 -18.79
N PRO A 35 30.56 15.45 -18.14
CA PRO A 35 31.22 14.35 -18.82
C PRO A 35 30.22 13.43 -19.54
N ASP A 36 30.51 13.06 -20.78
CA ASP A 36 29.67 12.16 -21.56
C ASP A 36 29.71 10.70 -21.02
N PRO A 37 28.76 9.82 -21.41
CA PRO A 37 28.70 8.45 -20.89
C PRO A 37 29.99 7.65 -21.07
N VAL A 38 30.70 7.84 -22.20
CA VAL A 38 31.92 7.08 -22.52
C VAL A 38 33.10 7.54 -21.67
N THR A 39 33.22 8.85 -21.45
CA THR A 39 34.27 9.44 -20.62
C THR A 39 34.01 9.20 -19.14
N ALA A 40 32.75 9.30 -18.69
CA ALA A 40 32.36 9.19 -17.29
C ALA A 40 32.38 7.74 -16.79
N ASP A 41 31.90 6.81 -17.61
CA ASP A 41 31.75 5.40 -17.25
C ASP A 41 32.08 4.48 -18.43
N PRO A 42 33.38 4.24 -18.70
CA PRO A 42 33.81 3.43 -19.83
C PRO A 42 33.28 1.99 -19.83
N LYS A 43 32.78 1.50 -18.68
CA LYS A 43 32.23 0.14 -18.53
C LYS A 43 30.70 0.10 -18.64
N GLY A 44 30.02 1.25 -18.57
CA GLY A 44 28.57 1.34 -18.62
C GLY A 44 27.84 0.71 -17.42
N GLU A 45 28.50 0.67 -16.26
CA GLU A 45 27.93 0.15 -15.00
C GLU A 45 26.82 1.06 -14.45
N TRP A 46 26.95 2.37 -14.59
CA TRP A 46 26.04 3.38 -14.02
C TRP A 46 25.72 4.56 -14.97
N PHE A 47 26.41 4.72 -16.11
CA PHE A 47 26.05 5.72 -17.14
C PHE A 47 26.40 5.22 -18.54
N THR A 48 25.41 4.98 -19.40
CA THR A 48 25.66 4.38 -20.72
C THR A 48 24.62 4.74 -21.78
N PHE A 49 25.00 4.53 -23.04
CA PHE A 49 24.08 4.54 -24.19
C PHE A 49 23.48 3.15 -24.38
N GLU A 50 22.26 3.09 -24.90
CA GLU A 50 21.57 1.84 -25.23
C GLU A 50 21.59 0.85 -24.03
N LYS A 51 21.05 1.27 -22.89
CA LYS A 51 20.88 0.37 -21.75
C LYS A 51 19.71 -0.57 -22.03
N GLY A 52 20.01 -1.86 -22.18
CA GLY A 52 19.01 -2.89 -22.42
C GLY A 52 18.05 -3.03 -21.25
N ALA A 53 16.75 -3.09 -21.56
CA ALA A 53 15.67 -3.30 -20.61
C ALA A 53 14.54 -4.11 -21.28
N SER A 54 14.06 -5.14 -20.59
CA SER A 54 12.90 -5.91 -21.04
C SER A 54 11.63 -5.05 -20.95
N LYS A 55 10.84 -4.95 -22.03
CA LYS A 55 9.56 -4.20 -22.03
C LYS A 55 8.59 -4.80 -21.04
N THR A 56 7.70 -3.99 -20.48
CA THR A 56 6.47 -4.44 -19.80
C THR A 56 5.34 -4.88 -20.75
N SER A 57 5.42 -4.66 -22.07
CA SER A 57 4.50 -5.22 -23.10
C SER A 57 5.09 -6.33 -24.01
N GLY A 58 6.42 -6.50 -24.01
CA GLY A 58 7.15 -7.65 -24.56
C GLY A 58 8.20 -7.30 -25.59
N GLY A 59 9.34 -7.98 -25.50
CA GLY A 59 10.49 -7.78 -26.38
C GLY A 59 11.60 -6.93 -25.75
N GLU A 60 12.79 -7.00 -26.35
CA GLU A 60 13.91 -6.16 -25.95
C GLU A 60 13.62 -4.70 -26.29
N GLY A 61 13.79 -3.85 -25.29
CA GLY A 61 13.85 -2.42 -25.47
C GLY A 61 15.11 -1.86 -24.87
N TRP A 62 15.37 -0.60 -25.21
CA TRP A 62 16.61 0.06 -24.88
C TRP A 62 16.24 1.48 -24.52
N ALA A 63 16.68 1.96 -23.36
CA ALA A 63 16.72 3.40 -23.16
C ALA A 63 17.92 3.92 -23.96
N ASP A 64 17.70 4.94 -24.79
CA ASP A 64 18.77 5.53 -25.60
C ASP A 64 19.93 6.01 -24.72
N VAL A 65 19.62 6.58 -23.55
CA VAL A 65 20.61 6.90 -22.52
C VAL A 65 20.06 6.56 -21.14
N TRP A 66 20.89 5.96 -20.29
CA TRP A 66 20.54 5.68 -18.91
C TRP A 66 21.67 6.09 -17.98
N ARG A 67 21.30 6.74 -16.87
CA ARG A 67 22.19 7.06 -15.77
C ARG A 67 21.54 6.65 -14.46
N LYS A 68 22.21 5.74 -13.74
CA LYS A 68 21.77 5.20 -12.45
C LYS A 68 21.46 6.32 -11.48
N ASP A 69 20.37 6.15 -10.72
CA ASP A 69 19.84 7.10 -9.74
C ASP A 69 19.50 8.50 -10.27
N CYS A 70 19.55 8.71 -11.61
CA CYS A 70 19.31 10.02 -12.23
C CYS A 70 18.16 9.97 -13.23
N PHE A 71 18.33 9.28 -14.36
CA PHE A 71 17.33 9.26 -15.41
C PHE A 71 17.43 8.05 -16.33
N ALA A 72 16.30 7.76 -16.98
CA ALA A 72 16.29 7.08 -18.27
C ALA A 72 15.79 8.05 -19.34
N TRP A 73 16.42 8.03 -20.51
CA TRP A 73 16.20 8.96 -21.62
C TRP A 73 15.85 8.21 -22.91
N GLU A 74 14.80 8.66 -23.58
CA GLU A 74 14.33 8.13 -24.87
C GLU A 74 14.18 9.26 -25.90
N TYR A 75 14.70 9.04 -27.10
CA TYR A 75 14.56 9.93 -28.23
C TYR A 75 13.42 9.50 -29.15
N LYS A 76 12.88 10.48 -29.87
CA LYS A 76 12.08 10.28 -31.08
C LYS A 76 12.61 11.21 -32.18
N GLY A 77 12.27 10.90 -33.43
CA GLY A 77 12.53 11.82 -34.53
C GLY A 77 11.85 13.17 -34.31
N LYS A 78 12.42 14.21 -34.92
CA LYS A 78 11.97 15.60 -34.79
C LYS A 78 10.46 15.78 -34.99
N ARG A 79 9.80 16.47 -34.05
CA ARG A 79 8.34 16.75 -34.02
C ARG A 79 7.44 15.51 -33.94
N LYS A 80 7.98 14.35 -33.56
CA LYS A 80 7.16 13.17 -33.31
C LYS A 80 6.50 13.23 -31.94
N ASP A 81 5.54 12.34 -31.77
CA ASP A 81 4.78 12.16 -30.54
C ASP A 81 5.68 11.65 -29.39
N LEU A 82 5.91 12.53 -28.41
CA LEU A 82 6.69 12.25 -27.21
C LEU A 82 5.91 11.44 -26.16
N ASP A 83 4.58 11.40 -26.24
CA ASP A 83 3.77 10.60 -25.30
C ASP A 83 4.05 9.11 -25.53
N ARG A 84 4.23 8.69 -26.79
CA ARG A 84 4.68 7.34 -27.13
C ARG A 84 6.07 7.00 -26.60
N ALA A 85 6.98 7.96 -26.58
CA ALA A 85 8.32 7.78 -26.03
C ALA A 85 8.26 7.60 -24.51
N PHE A 86 7.38 8.37 -23.86
CA PHE A 86 7.19 8.30 -22.42
C PHE A 86 6.54 6.97 -22.01
N ASP A 87 5.52 6.52 -22.75
CA ASP A 87 4.91 5.20 -22.55
C ASP A 87 5.93 4.06 -22.72
N GLN A 88 6.87 4.21 -23.65
CA GLN A 88 7.99 3.26 -23.81
C GLN A 88 8.89 3.26 -22.57
N LEU A 89 9.38 4.42 -22.13
CA LEU A 89 10.21 4.54 -20.93
C LEU A 89 9.56 3.97 -19.68
N ARG A 90 8.26 4.21 -19.48
CA ARG A 90 7.50 3.65 -18.33
C ARG A 90 7.53 2.13 -18.30
N GLN A 91 7.49 1.49 -19.46
CA GLN A 91 7.58 0.03 -19.59
C GLN A 91 8.98 -0.54 -19.28
N TYR A 92 10.00 0.31 -19.15
CA TYR A 92 11.35 -0.13 -18.77
C TYR A 92 11.77 0.34 -17.39
N ALA A 93 11.01 1.25 -16.76
CA ALA A 93 11.44 1.95 -15.56
C ALA A 93 11.96 1.00 -14.48
N ILE A 94 11.23 -0.09 -14.18
CA ILE A 94 11.64 -1.08 -13.17
C ILE A 94 12.92 -1.82 -13.57
N ALA A 95 13.03 -2.25 -14.84
CA ALA A 95 14.23 -2.90 -15.36
C ALA A 95 15.46 -1.96 -15.35
N LEU A 96 15.23 -0.65 -15.37
CA LEU A 96 16.24 0.40 -15.29
C LEU A 96 16.51 0.90 -13.87
N GLU A 97 16.13 0.13 -12.84
CA GLU A 97 16.27 0.46 -11.41
C GLU A 97 15.38 1.64 -10.95
N ASN A 98 14.26 1.84 -11.64
CA ASN A 98 13.24 2.86 -11.36
C ASN A 98 13.81 4.28 -11.17
N PRO A 99 14.45 4.85 -12.21
CA PRO A 99 15.14 6.13 -12.10
C PRO A 99 14.17 7.26 -11.74
N PRO A 100 14.63 8.28 -10.99
CA PRO A 100 13.77 9.36 -10.50
C PRO A 100 13.23 10.27 -11.60
N LEU A 101 13.86 10.28 -12.79
CA LEU A 101 13.43 11.05 -13.95
C LEU A 101 13.27 10.16 -15.19
N LEU A 102 12.17 10.34 -15.91
CA LEU A 102 11.96 9.76 -17.24
C LEU A 102 11.95 10.90 -18.25
N ILE A 103 12.97 10.96 -19.11
CA ILE A 103 13.20 12.10 -20.01
C ILE A 103 12.93 11.67 -21.45
N VAL A 104 12.10 12.41 -22.16
CA VAL A 104 11.84 12.16 -23.58
C VAL A 104 12.25 13.37 -24.40
N SER A 105 12.82 13.14 -25.59
CA SER A 105 13.22 14.24 -26.47
C SER A 105 13.00 13.94 -27.94
N ASP A 106 12.61 14.95 -28.71
CA ASP A 106 12.59 14.90 -30.17
C ASP A 106 13.68 15.78 -30.79
N MET A 107 14.70 16.16 -30.01
CA MET A 107 15.79 17.08 -30.37
C MET A 107 15.36 18.55 -30.57
N ASP A 108 14.06 18.84 -30.72
CA ASP A 108 13.52 20.21 -30.64
C ASP A 108 13.02 20.51 -29.21
N ARG A 109 12.53 19.48 -28.54
CA ARG A 109 11.89 19.52 -27.21
C ARG A 109 12.49 18.45 -26.32
N ILE A 110 12.59 18.78 -25.05
CA ILE A 110 12.92 17.84 -23.99
C ILE A 110 11.80 17.93 -22.96
N ARG A 111 11.13 16.81 -22.66
CA ARG A 111 10.18 16.71 -21.55
C ARG A 111 10.79 15.86 -20.46
N ILE A 112 10.88 16.42 -19.27
CA ILE A 112 11.39 15.76 -18.07
C ILE A 112 10.18 15.40 -17.21
N HIS A 113 9.91 14.11 -17.07
CA HIS A 113 8.84 13.60 -16.22
C HIS A 113 9.45 13.15 -14.90
N THR A 114 8.95 13.69 -13.78
CA THR A 114 9.34 13.23 -12.45
C THR A 114 8.70 11.87 -12.12
N ASN A 115 9.46 10.93 -11.57
CA ASN A 115 9.06 9.53 -11.37
C ASN A 115 9.27 9.03 -9.92
N TRP A 116 9.22 9.91 -8.93
CA TRP A 116 9.14 9.47 -7.53
C TRP A 116 7.78 8.86 -7.23
N THR A 117 7.75 7.80 -6.43
CA THR A 117 6.53 7.07 -6.09
C THR A 117 5.54 7.87 -5.24
N ASN A 118 6.04 8.83 -4.44
CA ASN A 118 5.27 9.52 -3.39
C ASN A 118 4.96 11.00 -3.69
N THR A 119 5.26 11.48 -4.89
CA THR A 119 5.02 12.89 -5.30
C THR A 119 4.12 12.95 -6.52
N VAL A 120 3.39 14.06 -6.69
CA VAL A 120 2.62 14.35 -7.91
C VAL A 120 3.60 14.44 -9.08
N GLN A 121 3.30 13.78 -10.20
CA GLN A 121 4.17 13.88 -11.36
C GLN A 121 4.16 15.32 -11.89
N LYS A 122 5.35 15.83 -12.16
CA LYS A 122 5.56 17.14 -12.76
C LYS A 122 6.27 16.93 -14.08
N VAL A 123 5.75 17.56 -15.11
CA VAL A 123 6.37 17.56 -16.44
C VAL A 123 6.99 18.92 -16.68
N HIS A 124 8.29 18.94 -16.92
CA HIS A 124 9.01 20.13 -17.36
C HIS A 124 9.28 20.01 -18.86
N THR A 125 8.72 20.92 -19.64
CA THR A 125 8.98 20.99 -21.08
C THR A 125 9.99 22.10 -21.35
N ILE A 126 11.03 21.75 -22.10
CA ILE A 126 12.10 22.65 -22.52
C ILE A 126 12.14 22.61 -24.05
N GLU A 127 11.94 23.76 -24.69
CA GLU A 127 12.15 23.93 -26.12
C GLU A 127 13.62 24.28 -26.39
N LEU A 128 14.08 24.03 -27.60
CA LEU A 128 15.47 24.29 -28.01
C LEU A 128 15.90 25.75 -27.74
N MET A 129 14.99 26.70 -27.95
CA MET A 129 15.24 28.13 -27.74
C MET A 129 15.40 28.50 -26.25
N ASP A 130 14.79 27.72 -25.36
CA ASP A 130 14.85 27.94 -23.91
C ASP A 130 16.25 27.65 -23.36
N LEU A 131 17.08 26.90 -24.12
CA LEU A 131 18.48 26.64 -23.78
C LEU A 131 19.35 27.89 -23.79
N THR A 132 18.88 29.03 -24.31
CA THR A 132 19.55 30.34 -24.14
C THR A 132 19.48 30.87 -22.71
N ASP A 133 18.49 30.44 -21.93
CA ASP A 133 18.37 30.78 -20.51
C ASP A 133 19.29 29.90 -19.65
N ALA A 134 20.06 30.54 -18.77
CA ALA A 134 20.90 29.85 -17.80
C ALA A 134 20.08 28.99 -16.84
N THR A 135 18.89 29.43 -16.43
CA THR A 135 18.05 28.69 -15.46
C THR A 135 17.55 27.37 -16.04
N THR A 136 17.16 27.35 -17.32
CA THR A 136 16.79 26.15 -18.07
C THR A 136 17.95 25.17 -18.19
N ARG A 137 19.15 25.68 -18.50
CA ARG A 137 20.37 24.86 -18.55
C ARG A 137 20.73 24.30 -17.17
N ASP A 138 20.56 25.08 -16.11
CA ASP A 138 20.77 24.62 -14.74
C ASP A 138 19.78 23.53 -14.35
N LEU A 139 18.50 23.66 -14.74
CA LEU A 139 17.49 22.62 -14.55
C LEU A 139 17.87 21.32 -15.26
N LEU A 140 18.32 21.40 -16.51
CA LEU A 140 18.83 20.23 -17.23
C LEU A 140 20.07 19.64 -16.56
N ARG A 141 21.00 20.48 -16.10
CA ARG A 141 22.20 20.01 -15.38
C ARG A 141 21.83 19.25 -14.11
N HIS A 142 20.85 19.74 -13.35
CA HIS A 142 20.35 19.04 -12.16
C HIS A 142 19.78 17.65 -12.48
N CYS A 143 19.20 17.41 -13.66
CA CYS A 143 18.79 16.06 -14.05
C CYS A 143 19.95 15.06 -14.03
N PHE A 144 21.17 15.50 -14.32
CA PHE A 144 22.37 14.66 -14.36
C PHE A 144 23.08 14.56 -13.01
N THR A 145 23.03 15.61 -12.19
CA THR A 145 23.88 15.69 -10.99
C THR A 145 23.10 15.65 -9.67
N GLU A 146 21.90 16.24 -9.63
CA GLU A 146 21.10 16.44 -8.42
C GLU A 146 19.60 16.29 -8.73
N PRO A 147 19.13 15.11 -9.20
CA PRO A 147 17.75 14.91 -9.63
C PRO A 147 16.74 15.19 -8.52
N GLU A 148 17.11 14.97 -7.24
CA GLU A 148 16.27 15.28 -6.07
C GLU A 148 15.82 16.77 -6.01
N ARG A 149 16.53 17.71 -6.65
CA ARG A 149 16.06 19.12 -6.74
C ARG A 149 14.81 19.29 -7.59
N LEU A 150 14.55 18.38 -8.52
CA LEU A 150 13.35 18.38 -9.34
C LEU A 150 12.18 17.66 -8.64
N LYS A 151 12.41 17.07 -7.47
CA LYS A 151 11.38 16.41 -6.69
C LYS A 151 10.28 17.41 -6.34
N PRO A 152 9.03 17.17 -6.76
CA PRO A 152 7.94 18.11 -6.53
C PRO A 152 7.69 18.38 -5.05
N ALA A 153 7.57 19.66 -4.68
CA ALA A 153 7.32 20.09 -3.30
C ALA A 153 5.90 19.73 -2.80
N LYS A 154 4.92 19.70 -3.71
CA LYS A 154 3.58 19.19 -3.40
C LYS A 154 3.60 17.67 -3.43
N THR A 155 3.47 17.07 -2.26
CA THR A 155 3.29 15.62 -2.11
C THR A 155 1.88 15.23 -2.53
N ARG A 156 1.69 13.97 -2.93
CA ARG A 156 0.34 13.41 -3.18
C ARG A 156 -0.57 13.56 -1.95
N GLN A 157 0.05 13.56 -0.78
CA GLN A 157 -0.62 13.76 0.50
C GLN A 157 -1.36 15.08 0.60
N VAL A 158 -0.70 16.22 0.33
CA VAL A 158 -1.36 17.53 0.45
C VAL A 158 -2.55 17.64 -0.51
N LEU A 159 -2.40 17.11 -1.73
CA LEU A 159 -3.49 17.07 -2.71
C LEU A 159 -4.68 16.23 -2.21
N THR A 160 -4.39 15.06 -1.63
CA THR A 160 -5.42 14.15 -1.12
C THR A 160 -6.08 14.69 0.14
N GLU A 161 -5.34 15.40 1.01
CA GLU A 161 -5.88 16.09 2.19
C GLU A 161 -6.85 17.22 1.80
N GLU A 162 -6.48 18.05 0.82
CA GLU A 162 -7.36 19.09 0.29
C GLU A 162 -8.65 18.50 -0.30
N ALA A 163 -8.56 17.39 -1.02
CA ALA A 163 -9.72 16.68 -1.55
C ALA A 163 -10.60 16.13 -0.42
N ALA A 164 -10.02 15.37 0.51
CA ALA A 164 -10.75 14.73 1.59
C ALA A 164 -11.48 15.74 2.49
N GLN A 165 -10.88 16.89 2.79
CA GLN A 165 -11.52 17.95 3.56
C GLN A 165 -12.80 18.49 2.88
N ARG A 166 -12.81 18.57 1.55
CA ARG A 166 -13.99 18.99 0.78
C ARG A 166 -15.11 17.96 0.90
N PHE A 167 -14.78 16.67 0.79
CA PHE A 167 -15.77 15.60 0.92
C PHE A 167 -16.30 15.45 2.35
N ALA A 168 -15.46 15.62 3.36
CA ALA A 168 -15.89 15.67 4.75
C ALA A 168 -16.91 16.82 4.96
N THR A 169 -16.63 18.00 4.39
CA THR A 169 -17.55 19.15 4.43
C THR A 169 -18.87 18.85 3.72
N LEU A 170 -18.82 18.26 2.52
CA LEU A 170 -19.99 17.84 1.76
C LEU A 170 -20.86 16.84 2.56
N ALA A 171 -20.26 15.81 3.12
CA ALA A 171 -20.95 14.81 3.92
C ALA A 171 -21.58 15.40 5.20
N GLN A 172 -20.91 16.37 5.83
CA GLN A 172 -21.47 17.12 6.96
C GLN A 172 -22.71 17.93 6.54
N ARG A 173 -22.65 18.63 5.39
CA ARG A 173 -23.81 19.37 4.88
C ARG A 173 -24.97 18.44 4.52
N LEU A 174 -24.70 17.25 3.98
CA LEU A 174 -25.74 16.26 3.67
C LEU A 174 -26.39 15.71 4.95
N ARG A 175 -25.60 15.31 5.95
CA ARG A 175 -26.12 14.86 7.24
C ARG A 175 -26.89 15.96 7.98
N GLY A 176 -26.39 17.19 7.94
CA GLY A 176 -27.08 18.36 8.52
C GLY A 176 -28.44 18.64 7.88
N ARG A 177 -28.70 18.13 6.67
CA ARG A 177 -30.00 18.16 5.99
C ARG A 177 -30.90 16.96 6.35
N GLY A 178 -30.48 16.09 7.27
CA GLY A 178 -31.25 14.94 7.76
C GLY A 178 -31.09 13.65 6.95
N HIS A 179 -30.10 13.58 6.04
CA HIS A 179 -29.81 12.34 5.33
C HIS A 179 -29.12 11.32 6.25
N ASP A 180 -29.48 10.04 6.06
CA ASP A 180 -28.89 8.93 6.78
C ASP A 180 -27.36 8.85 6.57
N PRO A 181 -26.55 8.66 7.63
CA PRO A 181 -25.10 8.59 7.51
C PRO A 181 -24.63 7.53 6.53
N GLU A 182 -25.33 6.40 6.43
CA GLU A 182 -24.93 5.28 5.59
C GLU A 182 -25.11 5.61 4.12
N GLN A 183 -26.28 6.15 3.82
CA GLN A 183 -26.61 6.65 2.49
C GLN A 183 -25.65 7.75 2.03
N VAL A 184 -25.28 8.67 2.93
CA VAL A 184 -24.34 9.77 2.62
C VAL A 184 -22.95 9.24 2.31
N ALA A 185 -22.42 8.33 3.14
CA ALA A 185 -21.09 7.77 2.94
C ALA A 185 -21.00 7.00 1.61
N HIS A 186 -21.97 6.13 1.35
CA HIS A 186 -22.02 5.36 0.12
C HIS A 186 -22.16 6.26 -1.12
N PHE A 187 -22.97 7.32 -1.03
CA PHE A 187 -23.09 8.31 -2.10
C PHE A 187 -21.77 9.06 -2.34
N VAL A 188 -21.08 9.51 -1.29
CA VAL A 188 -19.76 10.17 -1.42
C VAL A 188 -18.71 9.24 -2.04
N ASN A 189 -18.67 7.97 -1.65
CA ASN A 189 -17.75 6.99 -2.24
C ASN A 189 -17.95 6.84 -3.75
N ARG A 190 -19.21 6.88 -4.23
CA ARG A 190 -19.49 6.88 -5.67
C ARG A 190 -18.95 8.13 -6.37
N LEU A 191 -19.08 9.31 -5.76
CA LEU A 191 -18.56 10.55 -6.34
C LEU A 191 -17.04 10.52 -6.47
N VAL A 192 -16.35 10.09 -5.41
CA VAL A 192 -14.89 9.89 -5.40
C VAL A 192 -14.47 8.94 -6.51
N PHE A 193 -15.16 7.81 -6.61
CA PHE A 193 -14.86 6.81 -7.62
C PHE A 193 -15.10 7.32 -9.05
N CYS A 194 -16.15 8.13 -9.29
CA CYS A 194 -16.37 8.74 -10.59
C CYS A 194 -15.23 9.69 -11.01
N MET A 195 -14.73 10.52 -10.09
CA MET A 195 -13.58 11.40 -10.35
C MET A 195 -12.30 10.58 -10.65
N PHE A 196 -12.07 9.51 -9.88
CA PHE A 196 -10.97 8.59 -10.16
C PHE A 196 -11.12 7.90 -11.52
N ALA A 197 -12.32 7.43 -11.85
CA ALA A 197 -12.58 6.70 -13.07
C ALA A 197 -12.40 7.57 -14.32
N GLU A 198 -12.76 8.87 -14.29
CA GLU A 198 -12.54 9.75 -15.44
C GLU A 198 -11.06 10.12 -15.63
N ASP A 199 -10.30 10.32 -14.56
CA ASP A 199 -8.87 10.68 -14.62
C ASP A 199 -7.99 9.50 -14.99
N THR A 200 -8.46 8.31 -14.63
CA THR A 200 -7.93 7.07 -15.16
C THR A 200 -8.62 6.67 -16.46
N ASN A 201 -9.22 7.54 -17.28
CA ASN A 201 -9.79 7.17 -18.59
C ASN A 201 -10.68 5.89 -18.61
N LEU A 202 -11.30 5.50 -17.49
CA LEU A 202 -12.32 4.46 -17.40
C LEU A 202 -13.69 5.06 -17.72
N LEU A 203 -13.91 6.32 -17.32
CA LEU A 203 -15.00 7.15 -17.81
C LEU A 203 -14.46 8.10 -18.90
N PRO A 204 -15.14 8.19 -20.06
CA PRO A 204 -14.64 8.98 -21.18
C PRO A 204 -14.79 10.48 -20.94
N GLY A 205 -13.84 11.26 -21.47
CA GLY A 205 -14.01 12.68 -21.75
C GLY A 205 -14.32 13.57 -20.54
N LYS A 206 -13.85 13.23 -19.33
CA LYS A 206 -14.19 13.97 -18.10
C LYS A 206 -15.71 14.12 -17.93
N MET A 207 -16.44 13.04 -18.19
CA MET A 207 -17.91 13.01 -18.18
C MET A 207 -18.49 13.46 -16.85
N PHE A 208 -17.92 13.02 -15.74
CA PHE A 208 -18.43 13.36 -14.42
C PHE A 208 -18.18 14.85 -14.13
N GLU A 209 -16.98 15.36 -14.41
CA GLU A 209 -16.66 16.79 -14.30
C GLU A 209 -17.59 17.67 -15.15
N ARG A 210 -17.85 17.27 -16.41
CA ARG A 210 -18.81 17.97 -17.28
C ARG A 210 -20.24 17.93 -16.74
N MET A 211 -20.66 16.78 -16.20
CA MET A 211 -21.99 16.59 -15.62
C MET A 211 -22.21 17.54 -14.43
N ILE A 212 -21.27 17.61 -13.49
CA ILE A 212 -21.38 18.50 -12.31
C ILE A 212 -21.32 19.99 -12.73
N LYS A 213 -20.49 20.35 -13.72
CA LYS A 213 -20.45 21.72 -14.28
C LYS A 213 -21.76 22.11 -14.95
N ALA A 214 -22.39 21.19 -15.68
CA ALA A 214 -23.68 21.40 -16.32
C ALA A 214 -24.84 21.51 -15.31
N ALA A 215 -24.77 20.76 -14.21
CA ALA A 215 -25.78 20.82 -13.14
C ALA A 215 -25.61 22.06 -12.25
N ARG A 216 -24.42 22.66 -12.15
CA ARG A 216 -24.13 23.84 -11.32
C ARG A 216 -25.16 24.99 -11.40
N PRO A 217 -25.59 25.48 -12.58
CA PRO A 217 -26.59 26.55 -12.67
C PRO A 217 -28.02 26.13 -12.27
N LYS A 218 -28.32 24.83 -12.23
CA LYS A 218 -29.62 24.24 -11.85
C LYS A 218 -29.40 22.98 -10.98
N PRO A 219 -29.00 23.15 -9.70
CA PRO A 219 -28.56 22.04 -8.85
C PRO A 219 -29.56 20.89 -8.73
N GLU A 220 -30.86 21.17 -8.86
CA GLU A 220 -31.94 20.19 -8.86
C GLU A 220 -31.81 19.11 -9.96
N THR A 221 -31.09 19.42 -11.05
CA THR A 221 -30.86 18.48 -12.17
C THR A 221 -29.76 17.46 -11.87
N PHE A 222 -28.89 17.73 -10.89
CA PHE A 222 -27.75 16.86 -10.57
C PHE A 222 -28.19 15.43 -10.25
N ALA A 223 -29.21 15.26 -9.40
CA ALA A 223 -29.62 13.95 -8.91
C ALA A 223 -30.06 13.02 -10.06
N GLN A 224 -30.76 13.57 -11.06
CA GLN A 224 -31.21 12.82 -12.23
C GLN A 224 -30.05 12.43 -13.16
N HIS A 225 -29.12 13.35 -13.41
CA HIS A 225 -27.94 13.05 -14.22
C HIS A 225 -27.05 12.01 -13.55
N ALA A 226 -26.78 12.17 -12.24
CA ALA A 226 -25.97 11.24 -11.47
C ALA A 226 -26.62 9.85 -11.40
N GLN A 227 -27.94 9.76 -11.27
CA GLN A 227 -28.66 8.49 -11.27
C GLN A 227 -28.49 7.76 -12.61
N THR A 228 -28.56 8.50 -13.72
CA THR A 228 -28.33 7.94 -15.07
C THR A 228 -26.91 7.38 -15.20
N LEU A 229 -25.92 8.13 -14.72
CA LEU A 229 -24.53 7.66 -14.71
C LEU A 229 -24.33 6.43 -13.83
N PHE A 230 -24.84 6.43 -12.60
CA PHE A 230 -24.69 5.29 -11.68
C PHE A 230 -25.37 4.03 -12.19
N SER A 231 -26.54 4.17 -12.83
CA SER A 231 -27.24 3.08 -13.49
C SER A 231 -26.41 2.50 -14.65
N ALA A 232 -25.82 3.36 -15.48
CA ALA A 232 -24.91 2.91 -16.55
C ALA A 232 -23.65 2.24 -15.99
N MET A 233 -23.07 2.74 -14.90
CA MET A 233 -21.91 2.11 -14.25
C MET A 233 -22.26 0.75 -13.62
N LYS A 234 -23.52 0.52 -13.22
CA LYS A 234 -23.96 -0.75 -12.63
C LYS A 234 -23.91 -1.92 -13.61
N SER A 235 -24.29 -1.73 -14.87
CA SER A 235 -24.46 -2.83 -15.85
C SER A 235 -23.79 -2.59 -17.21
N GLY A 236 -23.09 -1.47 -17.36
CA GLY A 236 -22.72 -0.93 -18.67
C GLY A 236 -23.90 -0.24 -19.34
N GLY A 237 -23.62 0.73 -20.23
CA GLY A 237 -24.67 1.45 -20.94
C GLY A 237 -24.19 2.70 -21.67
N MET A 238 -25.14 3.60 -21.94
CA MET A 238 -24.88 4.89 -22.59
C MET A 238 -25.33 6.02 -21.67
N VAL A 239 -24.48 7.04 -21.52
CA VAL A 239 -24.85 8.32 -20.90
C VAL A 239 -24.78 9.39 -21.97
N GLY A 240 -25.94 9.88 -22.40
CA GLY A 240 -26.03 10.69 -23.62
C GLY A 240 -25.60 9.87 -24.84
N PHE A 241 -24.49 10.26 -25.47
CA PHE A 241 -23.90 9.57 -26.64
C PHE A 241 -22.59 8.85 -26.33
N GLU A 242 -22.13 8.87 -25.08
CA GLU A 242 -20.86 8.28 -24.67
C GLU A 242 -21.09 6.91 -24.02
N PRO A 243 -20.30 5.88 -24.39
CA PRO A 243 -20.38 4.57 -23.77
C PRO A 243 -19.77 4.60 -22.36
N VAL A 244 -20.44 3.94 -21.42
CA VAL A 244 -19.96 3.71 -20.06
C VAL A 244 -19.80 2.21 -19.87
N GLU A 245 -18.59 1.82 -19.49
CA GLU A 245 -18.23 0.43 -19.21
C GLU A 245 -18.96 -0.10 -17.97
N TRP A 246 -18.98 -1.42 -17.84
CA TRP A 246 -19.59 -2.08 -16.69
C TRP A 246 -18.63 -2.10 -15.49
N PHE A 247 -18.99 -1.41 -14.40
CA PHE A 247 -18.15 -1.27 -13.21
C PHE A 247 -18.39 -2.27 -12.08
N ASN A 248 -19.62 -2.44 -11.57
CA ASN A 248 -19.91 -2.98 -10.21
C ASN A 248 -19.25 -4.34 -9.85
N GLY A 249 -19.04 -4.73 -8.59
CA GLY A 249 -18.25 -4.04 -7.57
C GLY A 249 -18.85 -3.96 -6.16
N GLY A 250 -20.18 -4.10 -6.02
CA GLY A 250 -20.92 -3.73 -4.80
C GLY A 250 -21.22 -2.21 -4.69
N LEU A 251 -20.28 -1.36 -5.11
CA LEU A 251 -20.38 0.11 -4.99
C LEU A 251 -21.55 0.75 -5.78
N PHE A 252 -21.91 0.17 -6.93
CA PHE A 252 -22.98 0.68 -7.82
C PHE A 252 -24.22 -0.22 -7.83
N ASP A 253 -24.41 -1.07 -6.82
CA ASP A 253 -25.57 -1.98 -6.76
C ASP A 253 -26.91 -1.23 -6.61
N SER A 254 -26.84 0.02 -6.15
CA SER A 254 -27.93 0.98 -6.15
C SER A 254 -27.56 2.19 -7.01
N ASP A 255 -28.55 2.82 -7.62
CA ASP A 255 -28.43 4.07 -8.37
C ASP A 255 -28.88 5.29 -7.54
N ALA A 256 -29.12 5.11 -6.23
CA ALA A 256 -29.60 6.16 -5.34
C ALA A 256 -28.67 7.38 -5.34
N THR A 257 -29.27 8.57 -5.43
CA THR A 257 -28.58 9.85 -5.41
C THR A 257 -29.15 10.76 -4.33
N LEU A 258 -28.32 11.70 -3.88
CA LEU A 258 -28.74 12.73 -2.94
C LEU A 258 -28.79 14.10 -3.65
N PRO A 259 -29.78 14.96 -3.30
CA PRO A 259 -29.86 16.30 -3.87
C PRO A 259 -28.69 17.16 -3.38
N LEU A 260 -28.08 17.91 -4.30
CA LEU A 260 -26.96 18.80 -4.01
C LEU A 260 -27.36 20.26 -4.19
N THR A 261 -26.77 21.12 -3.36
CA THR A 261 -26.90 22.59 -3.47
C THR A 261 -25.83 23.17 -4.41
N TRP A 262 -25.91 24.47 -4.72
CA TRP A 262 -24.83 25.12 -5.48
C TRP A 262 -23.48 25.03 -4.76
N GLU A 263 -23.47 25.08 -3.42
CA GLU A 263 -22.22 25.05 -2.62
C GLU A 263 -21.57 23.68 -2.68
N ASP A 264 -22.39 22.63 -2.68
CA ASP A 264 -21.95 21.25 -2.86
C ASP A 264 -21.32 21.05 -4.24
N LEU A 265 -21.95 21.58 -5.28
CA LEU A 265 -21.44 21.48 -6.65
C LEU A 265 -20.15 22.29 -6.83
N ASP A 266 -19.99 23.45 -6.18
CA ASP A 266 -18.74 24.21 -6.19
C ASP A 266 -17.59 23.46 -5.53
N ASP A 267 -17.85 22.75 -4.43
CA ASP A 267 -16.84 21.89 -3.80
C ASP A 267 -16.49 20.68 -4.67
N LEU A 268 -17.49 20.05 -5.28
CA LEU A 268 -17.27 18.92 -6.20
C LEU A 268 -16.51 19.33 -7.45
N ILE A 269 -16.80 20.48 -8.06
CA ILE A 269 -16.08 20.97 -9.24
C ILE A 269 -14.62 21.23 -8.90
N ARG A 270 -14.35 21.83 -7.73
CA ARG A 270 -12.98 22.03 -7.26
C ARG A 270 -12.27 20.70 -7.00
N ALA A 271 -12.95 19.71 -6.42
CA ALA A 271 -12.39 18.39 -6.21
C ALA A 271 -12.13 17.63 -7.54
N ALA A 272 -13.06 17.69 -8.50
CA ALA A 272 -12.93 17.05 -9.81
C ALA A 272 -11.87 17.71 -10.71
N SER A 273 -11.47 18.96 -10.41
CA SER A 273 -10.38 19.63 -11.13
C SER A 273 -8.97 19.20 -10.71
N LEU A 274 -8.86 18.41 -9.63
CA LEU A 274 -7.60 17.79 -9.21
C LEU A 274 -7.27 16.61 -10.12
N ASP A 275 -6.01 16.18 -10.16
CA ASP A 275 -5.60 14.97 -10.88
C ASP A 275 -5.69 13.75 -9.95
N TRP A 276 -6.75 12.97 -10.12
CA TRP A 276 -7.04 11.77 -9.34
C TRP A 276 -6.19 10.56 -9.75
N SER A 277 -5.45 10.63 -10.87
CA SER A 277 -4.48 9.60 -11.21
C SER A 277 -3.27 9.59 -10.25
N ASP A 278 -3.01 10.73 -9.61
CA ASP A 278 -1.91 10.95 -8.66
C ASP A 278 -2.37 10.95 -7.20
N ILE A 279 -3.64 10.68 -6.91
CA ILE A 279 -4.13 10.56 -5.54
C ILE A 279 -3.70 9.23 -4.92
N ASP A 280 -3.25 9.31 -3.67
CA ASP A 280 -2.84 8.14 -2.89
C ASP A 280 -4.07 7.46 -2.27
N PRO A 281 -4.43 6.23 -2.68
CA PRO A 281 -5.59 5.52 -2.16
C PRO A 281 -5.51 5.27 -0.65
N SER A 282 -4.31 5.19 -0.09
CA SER A 282 -4.12 4.98 1.34
C SER A 282 -4.52 6.21 2.18
N ILE A 283 -4.48 7.40 1.59
CA ILE A 283 -4.89 8.64 2.22
C ILE A 283 -6.40 8.86 2.06
N LEU A 284 -6.98 8.40 0.95
CA LEU A 284 -8.45 8.33 0.79
C LEU A 284 -9.06 7.55 1.95
N GLY A 285 -8.47 6.41 2.29
CA GLY A 285 -8.95 5.56 3.36
C GLY A 285 -9.15 6.29 4.70
N THR A 286 -8.08 6.90 5.20
CA THR A 286 -8.05 7.41 6.57
C THR A 286 -8.76 8.76 6.73
N LEU A 287 -8.68 9.63 5.72
CA LEU A 287 -9.29 10.96 5.80
C LEU A 287 -10.79 10.92 5.48
N PHE A 288 -11.22 10.04 4.57
CA PHE A 288 -12.65 9.87 4.31
C PHE A 288 -13.33 9.14 5.45
N GLU A 289 -12.75 8.08 6.00
CA GLU A 289 -13.33 7.40 7.17
C GLU A 289 -13.59 8.39 8.30
N ARG A 290 -12.61 9.23 8.66
CA ARG A 290 -12.75 10.22 9.74
C ARG A 290 -13.68 11.39 9.41
N GLY A 291 -13.75 11.79 8.14
CA GLY A 291 -14.66 12.84 7.68
C GLY A 291 -16.12 12.38 7.57
N LEU A 292 -16.32 11.10 7.24
CA LEU A 292 -17.61 10.47 7.01
C LEU A 292 -18.18 9.81 8.27
N ASP A 293 -17.36 9.35 9.20
CA ASP A 293 -17.79 8.73 10.47
C ASP A 293 -18.14 9.82 11.52
N PRO A 294 -19.39 9.89 12.01
CA PRO A 294 -19.80 10.85 13.04
C PRO A 294 -19.00 10.73 14.35
N ASP A 295 -18.62 9.51 14.74
CA ASP A 295 -18.01 9.21 16.05
C ASP A 295 -16.52 9.57 16.08
N LYS A 296 -15.90 9.69 14.89
CA LYS A 296 -14.47 10.03 14.72
C LYS A 296 -14.23 11.48 14.29
N ARG A 297 -15.26 12.34 14.35
CA ARG A 297 -15.30 13.71 13.77
C ARG A 297 -14.33 14.73 14.40
N SER A 298 -14.04 14.65 15.70
CA SER A 298 -13.17 15.63 16.39
C SER A 298 -11.69 15.55 15.98
N GLN A 299 -11.35 14.63 15.09
CA GLN A 299 -10.00 14.15 14.81
C GLN A 299 -9.53 14.49 13.38
N LEU A 300 -10.24 15.40 12.70
CA LEU A 300 -9.85 16.00 11.42
C LEU A 300 -8.50 16.72 11.58
N GLY A 301 -7.40 16.03 11.28
CA GLY A 301 -6.02 16.52 11.44
C GLY A 301 -5.04 15.52 12.07
N ALA A 302 -5.50 14.34 12.51
CA ALA A 302 -4.61 13.30 13.01
C ALA A 302 -3.75 12.68 11.89
N HIS A 303 -2.44 12.58 12.09
CA HIS A 303 -1.53 12.02 11.10
C HIS A 303 -1.89 10.57 10.74
N TYR A 304 -1.80 10.27 9.45
CA TYR A 304 -2.01 8.96 8.81
C TYR A 304 -0.91 7.94 9.22
N THR A 305 -1.23 6.64 9.13
CA THR A 305 -0.24 5.57 9.27
C THR A 305 0.69 5.58 8.07
N ASP A 306 1.85 6.24 8.19
CA ASP A 306 2.82 6.42 7.11
C ASP A 306 3.07 5.11 6.31
N ARG A 307 3.19 5.21 4.98
CA ARG A 307 3.58 4.10 4.12
C ARG A 307 4.86 3.43 4.64
N ASP A 308 5.82 4.24 5.09
CA ASP A 308 7.09 3.72 5.59
C ASP A 308 6.90 2.86 6.85
N LYS A 309 5.94 3.23 7.70
CA LYS A 309 5.54 2.47 8.89
C LYS A 309 4.78 1.20 8.55
N ILE A 310 3.94 1.21 7.52
CA ILE A 310 3.31 -0.02 7.01
C ILE A 310 4.40 -0.98 6.49
N MET A 311 5.40 -0.45 5.78
CA MET A 311 6.51 -1.24 5.23
C MET A 311 7.43 -1.82 6.30
N GLN A 312 7.52 -1.21 7.48
CA GLN A 312 8.19 -1.83 8.64
C GLN A 312 7.56 -3.18 9.04
N ILE A 313 6.27 -3.39 8.76
CA ILE A 313 5.59 -4.67 8.98
C ILE A 313 5.54 -5.51 7.69
N VAL A 314 5.00 -4.95 6.60
CA VAL A 314 4.78 -5.69 5.34
C VAL A 314 6.10 -6.17 4.72
N GLY A 315 7.16 -5.36 4.84
CA GLY A 315 8.50 -5.67 4.38
C GLY A 315 9.02 -7.01 4.91
N PRO A 316 9.26 -7.15 6.23
CA PRO A 316 9.84 -8.36 6.82
C PRO A 316 8.86 -9.54 6.90
N VAL A 317 7.54 -9.30 7.01
CA VAL A 317 6.53 -10.37 7.05
C VAL A 317 6.34 -11.04 5.69
N MET A 318 6.35 -10.27 4.59
CA MET A 318 5.96 -10.76 3.26
C MET A 318 7.00 -10.49 2.18
N VAL A 319 7.46 -9.24 2.02
CA VAL A 319 8.28 -8.85 0.86
C VAL A 319 9.64 -9.51 0.86
N GLN A 320 10.37 -9.43 1.97
CA GLN A 320 11.70 -10.00 2.13
C GLN A 320 11.73 -11.52 1.91
N PRO A 321 10.87 -12.35 2.55
CA PRO A 321 10.90 -13.79 2.33
C PRO A 321 10.53 -14.18 0.89
N LEU A 322 9.55 -13.51 0.27
CA LEU A 322 9.16 -13.80 -1.12
C LEU A 322 10.25 -13.41 -2.14
N LEU A 323 10.96 -12.30 -1.90
CA LEU A 323 12.12 -11.94 -2.73
C LEU A 323 13.28 -12.91 -2.55
N ALA A 324 13.55 -13.38 -1.33
CA ALA A 324 14.58 -14.39 -1.09
C ALA A 324 14.23 -15.73 -1.77
N GLU A 325 12.95 -16.13 -1.74
CA GLU A 325 12.45 -17.29 -2.49
C GLU A 325 12.67 -17.12 -3.99
N TRP A 326 12.31 -15.95 -4.55
CA TRP A 326 12.53 -15.65 -5.96
C TRP A 326 14.02 -15.68 -6.35
N ASP A 327 14.90 -15.09 -5.54
CA ASP A 327 16.33 -15.08 -5.82
C ASP A 327 16.87 -16.52 -5.94
N GLY A 328 16.42 -17.44 -5.07
CA GLY A 328 16.75 -18.87 -5.17
C GLY A 328 16.23 -19.54 -6.45
N VAL A 329 14.97 -19.27 -6.81
CA VAL A 329 14.35 -19.77 -8.05
C VAL A 329 15.09 -19.23 -9.28
N ARG A 330 15.42 -17.93 -9.29
CA ARG A 330 16.17 -17.27 -10.37
C ARG A 330 17.54 -17.89 -10.55
N THR A 331 18.28 -18.15 -9.47
CA THR A 331 19.58 -18.83 -9.56
C THR A 331 19.44 -20.22 -10.17
N ALA A 332 18.45 -21.01 -9.74
CA ALA A 332 18.20 -22.32 -10.33
C ALA A 332 17.83 -22.27 -11.83
N ILE A 333 17.05 -21.26 -12.24
CA ILE A 333 16.74 -21.00 -13.66
C ILE A 333 18.01 -20.64 -14.44
N ALA A 334 18.83 -19.72 -13.92
CA ALA A 334 20.07 -19.31 -14.54
C ALA A 334 21.02 -20.49 -14.74
N ASP A 335 21.20 -21.33 -13.73
CA ASP A 335 22.03 -22.54 -13.79
C ASP A 335 21.55 -23.52 -14.87
N LEU A 336 20.24 -23.74 -14.98
CA LEU A 336 19.67 -24.62 -16.02
C LEU A 336 19.95 -24.10 -17.43
N LEU A 337 19.80 -22.79 -17.64
CA LEU A 337 19.93 -22.16 -18.96
C LEU A 337 21.39 -21.92 -19.35
N GLU A 338 22.28 -21.69 -18.39
CA GLU A 338 23.72 -21.56 -18.62
C GLU A 338 24.32 -22.90 -19.05
N ASN A 339 23.94 -24.00 -18.37
CA ASN A 339 24.42 -25.35 -18.66
C ASN A 339 23.76 -25.98 -19.90
N ALA A 340 22.71 -25.35 -20.45
CA ALA A 340 22.05 -25.84 -21.66
C ALA A 340 22.95 -25.66 -22.90
N PRO A 341 22.96 -26.64 -23.84
CA PRO A 341 23.65 -26.45 -25.11
C PRO A 341 23.11 -25.21 -25.84
N LYS A 342 23.99 -24.28 -26.25
CA LYS A 342 23.62 -23.05 -26.95
C LYS A 342 23.91 -23.17 -28.44
N ALA A 343 23.01 -22.64 -29.27
CA ALA A 343 23.29 -22.48 -30.69
C ALA A 343 24.32 -21.35 -30.87
N THR A 344 25.33 -21.57 -31.70
CA THR A 344 26.29 -20.52 -32.10
C THR A 344 26.10 -20.20 -33.58
N LYS A 345 26.74 -19.12 -34.06
CA LYS A 345 26.74 -18.80 -35.49
C LYS A 345 27.29 -19.94 -36.36
N GLU A 346 28.23 -20.73 -35.84
CA GLU A 346 28.78 -21.88 -36.58
C GLU A 346 28.05 -23.22 -36.31
N LYS A 347 27.27 -23.34 -35.22
CA LYS A 347 26.65 -24.61 -34.81
C LYS A 347 25.17 -24.45 -34.45
N LEU A 348 24.30 -24.98 -35.30
CA LEU A 348 22.89 -25.21 -34.98
C LEU A 348 22.74 -26.44 -34.06
N LEU A 349 21.83 -26.34 -33.08
CA LEU A 349 21.49 -27.44 -32.20
C LEU A 349 20.71 -28.52 -32.97
N ARG A 350 21.10 -29.79 -32.81
CA ARG A 350 20.43 -30.96 -33.42
C ARG A 350 20.47 -32.16 -32.49
N GLY A 351 19.54 -33.10 -32.65
CA GLY A 351 19.54 -34.37 -31.92
C GLY A 351 19.53 -34.19 -30.40
N LYS A 352 20.50 -34.79 -29.71
CA LYS A 352 20.60 -34.74 -28.24
C LYS A 352 20.80 -33.33 -27.69
N ASP A 353 21.57 -32.48 -28.38
CA ASP A 353 21.85 -31.10 -27.92
C ASP A 353 20.57 -30.25 -27.95
N LEU A 354 19.76 -30.39 -29.02
CA LEU A 354 18.47 -29.71 -29.13
C LEU A 354 17.48 -30.20 -28.07
N ALA A 355 17.43 -31.52 -27.82
CA ALA A 355 16.56 -32.11 -26.81
C ALA A 355 16.95 -31.63 -25.39
N ALA A 356 18.25 -31.56 -25.09
CA ALA A 356 18.76 -31.07 -23.81
C ALA A 356 18.45 -29.58 -23.61
N ASN A 357 18.66 -28.74 -24.63
CA ASN A 357 18.31 -27.32 -24.59
C ASN A 357 16.79 -27.10 -24.39
N THR A 358 15.97 -27.84 -25.14
CA THR A 358 14.50 -27.80 -25.01
C THR A 358 14.04 -28.21 -23.61
N LYS A 359 14.68 -29.24 -23.04
CA LYS A 359 14.38 -29.69 -21.68
C LYS A 359 14.75 -28.61 -20.66
N ALA A 360 15.94 -28.02 -20.75
CA ALA A 360 16.36 -26.96 -19.84
C ALA A 360 15.41 -25.75 -19.85
N HIS A 361 14.97 -25.29 -21.03
CA HIS A 361 13.98 -24.19 -21.13
C HIS A 361 12.62 -24.57 -20.56
N ARG A 362 12.19 -25.83 -20.75
CA ARG A 362 10.95 -26.32 -20.16
C ARG A 362 11.01 -26.37 -18.64
N ASP A 363 12.10 -26.91 -18.09
CA ASP A 363 12.31 -27.04 -16.65
C ASP A 363 12.45 -25.65 -16.00
N ALA A 364 13.19 -24.74 -16.63
CA ALA A 364 13.29 -23.33 -16.23
C ALA A 364 11.93 -22.61 -16.26
N GLY A 365 11.17 -22.77 -17.34
CA GLY A 365 9.81 -22.23 -17.44
C GLY A 365 8.85 -22.80 -16.39
N ALA A 366 9.02 -24.09 -16.02
CA ALA A 366 8.24 -24.72 -14.96
C ALA A 366 8.57 -24.16 -13.58
N LEU A 367 9.84 -23.88 -13.28
CA LEU A 367 10.25 -23.22 -12.03
C LEU A 367 9.67 -21.81 -11.91
N HIS A 368 9.80 -21.00 -12.97
CA HIS A 368 9.20 -19.67 -13.00
C HIS A 368 7.68 -19.73 -12.81
N LYS A 369 7.00 -20.59 -13.57
CA LYS A 369 5.56 -20.78 -13.46
C LYS A 369 5.15 -21.23 -12.05
N ALA A 370 5.88 -22.15 -11.44
CA ALA A 370 5.59 -22.61 -10.08
C ALA A 370 5.68 -21.48 -9.05
N PHE A 371 6.67 -20.59 -9.18
CA PHE A 371 6.79 -19.41 -8.33
C PHE A 371 5.63 -18.43 -8.54
N ILE A 372 5.25 -18.14 -9.79
CA ILE A 372 4.11 -17.25 -10.08
C ILE A 372 2.79 -17.87 -9.58
N ASP A 373 2.58 -19.17 -9.78
CA ASP A 373 1.40 -19.88 -9.26
C ASP A 373 1.38 -19.86 -7.72
N ARG A 374 2.55 -19.95 -7.06
CA ARG A 374 2.71 -19.81 -5.61
C ARG A 374 2.36 -18.41 -5.12
N LEU A 375 2.84 -17.36 -5.78
CA LEU A 375 2.49 -15.97 -5.45
C LEU A 375 0.99 -15.70 -5.65
N LYS A 376 0.40 -16.24 -6.72
CA LYS A 376 -1.04 -16.13 -6.98
C LYS A 376 -1.89 -16.82 -5.92
N ALA A 377 -1.38 -17.89 -5.33
CA ALA A 377 -2.03 -18.59 -4.21
C ALA A 377 -1.76 -17.93 -2.86
N PHE A 378 -0.81 -17.00 -2.76
CA PHE A 378 -0.44 -16.33 -1.52
C PHE A 378 -1.59 -15.44 -1.02
N ARG A 379 -1.88 -15.51 0.28
CA ARG A 379 -2.97 -14.76 0.93
C ARG A 379 -2.45 -13.93 2.09
N VAL A 380 -2.79 -12.65 2.07
CA VAL A 380 -2.46 -11.69 3.14
C VAL A 380 -3.74 -11.29 3.85
N LEU A 381 -3.81 -11.50 5.16
CA LEU A 381 -4.97 -11.11 5.98
C LEU A 381 -4.67 -9.87 6.83
N ASP A 382 -5.55 -8.88 6.76
CA ASP A 382 -5.67 -7.83 7.78
C ASP A 382 -6.99 -8.03 8.56
N PRO A 383 -6.93 -8.58 9.78
CA PRO A 383 -8.10 -8.88 10.61
C PRO A 383 -8.66 -7.64 11.35
N ALA A 384 -8.20 -6.43 11.03
CA ALA A 384 -8.77 -5.18 11.51
C ALA A 384 -8.48 -4.09 10.47
N CYS A 385 -8.96 -4.32 9.24
CA CYS A 385 -8.38 -3.65 8.07
C CYS A 385 -8.70 -2.16 7.98
N GLY A 386 -9.69 -1.67 8.71
CA GLY A 386 -10.15 -0.29 8.60
C GLY A 386 -10.41 0.04 7.15
N SER A 387 -9.85 1.16 6.69
CA SER A 387 -9.93 1.62 5.30
C SER A 387 -9.05 0.88 4.28
N GLY A 388 -8.36 -0.19 4.70
CA GLY A 388 -7.64 -1.10 3.81
C GLY A 388 -6.20 -0.72 3.46
N ASN A 389 -5.52 0.13 4.24
CA ASN A 389 -4.19 0.63 3.88
C ASN A 389 -3.11 -0.46 3.85
N PHE A 390 -3.10 -1.36 4.84
CA PHE A 390 -2.20 -2.52 4.83
C PHE A 390 -2.51 -3.46 3.66
N LEU A 391 -3.78 -3.70 3.36
CA LEU A 391 -4.20 -4.53 2.22
C LEU A 391 -3.76 -3.93 0.89
N TYR A 392 -3.95 -2.61 0.72
CA TYR A 392 -3.49 -1.87 -0.45
C TYR A 392 -1.98 -2.01 -0.67
N ILE A 393 -1.18 -1.74 0.36
CA ILE A 393 0.27 -1.85 0.27
C ILE A 393 0.70 -3.30 0.01
N ALA A 394 0.09 -4.27 0.69
CA ALA A 394 0.40 -5.68 0.48
C ALA A 394 0.10 -6.14 -0.97
N LEU A 395 -1.04 -5.73 -1.55
CA LEU A 395 -1.35 -6.02 -2.95
C LEU A 395 -0.31 -5.41 -3.90
N LEU A 396 0.03 -4.13 -3.71
CA LEU A 396 1.03 -3.47 -4.54
C LEU A 396 2.37 -4.20 -4.51
N GLU A 397 2.84 -4.59 -3.33
CA GLU A 397 4.14 -5.27 -3.21
C GLU A 397 4.10 -6.68 -3.79
N LEU A 398 2.99 -7.43 -3.66
CA LEU A 398 2.84 -8.72 -4.34
C LEU A 398 2.94 -8.58 -5.87
N LYS A 399 2.27 -7.56 -6.43
CA LYS A 399 2.34 -7.28 -7.87
C LYS A 399 3.72 -6.80 -8.30
N ASN A 400 4.40 -5.99 -7.49
CA ASN A 400 5.78 -5.57 -7.73
C ASN A 400 6.72 -6.78 -7.80
N ILE A 401 6.57 -7.75 -6.89
CA ILE A 401 7.36 -8.99 -6.86
C ILE A 401 7.05 -9.83 -8.11
N GLU A 402 5.77 -10.04 -8.45
CA GLU A 402 5.36 -10.75 -9.67
C GLU A 402 5.96 -10.11 -10.92
N HIS A 403 5.86 -8.79 -11.04
CA HIS A 403 6.37 -8.08 -12.19
C HIS A 403 7.89 -8.17 -12.30
N ARG A 404 8.59 -8.01 -11.17
CA ARG A 404 10.04 -8.19 -11.10
C ARG A 404 10.45 -9.60 -11.53
N ALA A 405 9.77 -10.63 -11.02
CA ALA A 405 10.06 -12.01 -11.38
C ALA A 405 9.86 -12.27 -12.88
N ASN A 406 8.76 -11.76 -13.46
CA ASN A 406 8.50 -11.86 -14.89
C ASN A 406 9.58 -11.16 -15.75
N LEU A 407 10.03 -9.97 -15.35
CA LEU A 407 11.08 -9.22 -16.07
C LEU A 407 12.44 -9.92 -16.01
N GLU A 408 12.82 -10.39 -14.82
CA GLU A 408 14.08 -11.11 -14.61
C GLU A 408 14.08 -12.48 -15.32
N ALA A 409 12.94 -13.17 -15.37
CA ALA A 409 12.77 -14.40 -16.16
C ALA A 409 12.86 -14.14 -17.67
N GLU A 410 12.24 -13.07 -18.17
CA GLU A 410 12.34 -12.64 -19.58
C GLU A 410 13.80 -12.35 -19.96
N ALA A 411 14.54 -11.66 -19.08
CA ALA A 411 15.97 -11.37 -19.28
C ALA A 411 16.85 -12.64 -19.34
N LEU A 412 16.43 -13.74 -18.72
CA LEU A 412 17.09 -15.04 -18.80
C LEU A 412 16.69 -15.85 -20.05
N GLY A 413 15.79 -15.33 -20.90
CA GLY A 413 15.37 -15.97 -22.15
C GLY A 413 14.08 -16.80 -22.03
N LEU A 414 13.33 -16.66 -20.93
CA LEU A 414 12.00 -17.26 -20.81
C LEU A 414 10.93 -16.42 -21.53
N PRO A 415 9.80 -17.04 -21.93
CA PRO A 415 8.70 -16.29 -22.52
C PRO A 415 8.14 -15.27 -21.52
N ARG A 416 7.77 -14.11 -22.06
CA ARG A 416 7.00 -13.09 -21.35
C ARG A 416 5.76 -13.68 -20.68
N ALA A 417 5.50 -13.22 -19.46
CA ALA A 417 4.23 -13.43 -18.77
C ALA A 417 3.56 -12.08 -18.46
N PHE A 418 2.23 -12.11 -18.35
CA PHE A 418 1.43 -10.97 -17.93
C PHE A 418 1.11 -11.10 -16.44
N PRO A 419 1.06 -9.98 -15.68
CA PRO A 419 0.63 -9.99 -14.29
C PRO A 419 -0.74 -10.64 -14.13
N SER A 420 -0.88 -11.44 -13.09
CA SER A 420 -2.01 -12.33 -12.87
C SER A 420 -2.51 -12.31 -11.43
N ILE A 421 -1.77 -11.67 -10.51
CA ILE A 421 -2.20 -11.43 -9.14
C ILE A 421 -3.16 -10.25 -9.13
N GLY A 422 -4.35 -10.46 -8.58
CA GLY A 422 -5.36 -9.42 -8.38
C GLY A 422 -5.74 -9.22 -6.92
N PRO A 423 -6.76 -8.36 -6.67
CA PRO A 423 -7.30 -8.07 -5.34
C PRO A 423 -7.68 -9.29 -4.49
N GLU A 424 -7.97 -10.45 -5.10
CA GLU A 424 -8.29 -11.68 -4.39
C GLU A 424 -7.16 -12.24 -3.50
N ALA A 425 -5.93 -11.74 -3.67
CA ALA A 425 -4.79 -12.11 -2.84
C ALA A 425 -4.86 -11.50 -1.43
N VAL A 426 -5.65 -10.44 -1.22
CA VAL A 426 -5.76 -9.74 0.06
C VAL A 426 -7.12 -9.98 0.70
N LEU A 427 -7.12 -10.27 2.00
CA LEU A 427 -8.27 -10.63 2.83
C LEU A 427 -8.40 -9.60 3.96
N GLY A 428 -9.61 -9.11 4.22
CA GLY A 428 -9.88 -8.11 5.26
C GLY A 428 -11.01 -8.53 6.18
N ILE A 429 -10.93 -8.15 7.46
CA ILE A 429 -12.08 -8.17 8.38
C ILE A 429 -12.20 -6.78 9.00
N GLU A 430 -13.40 -6.21 8.95
CA GLU A 430 -13.68 -4.88 9.51
C GLU A 430 -15.09 -4.82 10.08
N LEU A 431 -15.24 -4.31 11.29
CA LEU A 431 -16.53 -4.23 11.98
C LEU A 431 -17.40 -3.09 11.44
N ASN A 432 -16.79 -1.97 11.09
CA ASN A 432 -17.47 -0.79 10.56
C ASN A 432 -17.79 -0.98 9.07
N PRO A 433 -19.07 -0.99 8.66
CA PRO A 433 -19.45 -1.22 7.26
C PRO A 433 -18.86 -0.16 6.30
N TYR A 434 -18.67 1.07 6.77
CA TYR A 434 -18.07 2.14 5.98
C TYR A 434 -16.61 1.89 5.65
N ALA A 435 -15.84 1.53 6.67
CA ALA A 435 -14.42 1.28 6.53
C ALA A 435 -14.19 0.05 5.64
N ALA A 436 -15.03 -0.99 5.78
CA ALA A 436 -14.99 -2.18 4.93
C ALA A 436 -15.24 -1.85 3.45
N GLU A 437 -16.25 -1.02 3.14
CA GLU A 437 -16.52 -0.58 1.77
C GLU A 437 -15.38 0.29 1.20
N LEU A 438 -14.82 1.18 2.02
CA LEU A 438 -13.69 2.01 1.63
C LEU A 438 -12.44 1.15 1.33
N ALA A 439 -12.18 0.12 2.13
CA ALA A 439 -11.10 -0.83 1.89
C ALA A 439 -11.22 -1.53 0.54
N ARG A 440 -12.43 -1.96 0.16
CA ARG A 440 -12.69 -2.58 -1.16
C ARG A 440 -12.36 -1.62 -2.30
N VAL A 441 -12.80 -0.36 -2.18
CA VAL A 441 -12.51 0.67 -3.18
C VAL A 441 -11.01 0.97 -3.26
N SER A 442 -10.34 1.15 -2.13
CA SER A 442 -8.89 1.42 -2.07
C SER A 442 -8.05 0.35 -2.75
N VAL A 443 -8.37 -0.93 -2.51
CA VAL A 443 -7.66 -2.07 -3.11
C VAL A 443 -7.85 -2.09 -4.63
N TRP A 444 -9.08 -1.87 -5.13
CA TRP A 444 -9.36 -1.82 -6.56
C TRP A 444 -8.71 -0.63 -7.27
N ILE A 445 -8.77 0.55 -6.67
CA ILE A 445 -8.09 1.74 -7.19
C ILE A 445 -6.59 1.45 -7.31
N GLY A 446 -6.00 0.82 -6.30
CA GLY A 446 -4.60 0.44 -6.30
C GLY A 446 -4.22 -0.52 -7.43
N GLU A 447 -5.03 -1.55 -7.66
CA GLU A 447 -4.88 -2.48 -8.77
C GLU A 447 -4.84 -1.75 -10.12
N ILE A 448 -5.84 -0.90 -10.37
CA ILE A 448 -5.99 -0.16 -11.64
C ILE A 448 -4.82 0.80 -11.85
N GLN A 449 -4.44 1.56 -10.82
CA GLN A 449 -3.30 2.47 -10.86
C GLN A 449 -2.00 1.70 -11.15
N TRP A 450 -1.80 0.57 -10.48
CA TRP A 450 -0.60 -0.26 -10.69
C TRP A 450 -0.53 -0.79 -12.12
N MET A 451 -1.62 -1.35 -12.64
CA MET A 451 -1.67 -1.90 -14.00
C MET A 451 -1.32 -0.82 -15.03
N ARG A 452 -1.93 0.36 -14.92
CA ARG A 452 -1.66 1.49 -15.82
C ARG A 452 -0.26 2.04 -15.68
N ARG A 453 0.26 2.15 -14.46
CA ARG A 453 1.61 2.70 -14.22
C ARG A 453 2.67 1.87 -14.93
N ASN A 454 2.45 0.57 -14.98
CA ASN A 454 3.32 -0.41 -15.62
C ASN A 454 2.94 -0.68 -17.10
N GLY A 455 1.99 0.06 -17.69
CA GLY A 455 1.67 -0.06 -19.11
C GLY A 455 0.76 -1.25 -19.48
N PHE A 456 0.03 -1.80 -18.51
CA PHE A 456 -1.00 -2.81 -18.73
C PHE A 456 -2.41 -2.20 -18.77
N GLU A 457 -3.30 -2.79 -19.56
CA GLU A 457 -4.72 -2.46 -19.50
C GLU A 457 -5.38 -3.08 -18.26
N ALA A 458 -6.22 -2.30 -17.57
CA ALA A 458 -7.07 -2.81 -16.52
C ALA A 458 -8.19 -3.70 -17.09
N ALA A 459 -8.67 -4.67 -16.32
CA ALA A 459 -9.81 -5.49 -16.71
C ALA A 459 -11.07 -4.62 -16.90
N LYS A 460 -11.87 -4.93 -17.94
CA LYS A 460 -13.05 -4.13 -18.33
C LYS A 460 -14.41 -4.82 -18.08
N ASN A 461 -14.43 -6.08 -17.62
CA ASN A 461 -15.66 -6.88 -17.55
C ASN A 461 -15.71 -7.83 -16.33
N PRO A 462 -16.28 -7.40 -15.18
CA PRO A 462 -16.48 -6.00 -14.79
C PRO A 462 -15.15 -5.32 -14.42
N ILE A 463 -15.14 -3.98 -14.37
CA ILE A 463 -13.97 -3.20 -13.91
C ILE A 463 -13.66 -3.47 -12.43
N LEU A 464 -14.69 -3.53 -11.58
CA LEU A 464 -14.58 -3.88 -10.16
C LEU A 464 -15.26 -5.22 -9.95
N ARG A 465 -14.54 -6.31 -9.80
CA ARG A 465 -15.18 -7.56 -9.37
C ARG A 465 -15.59 -7.45 -7.90
N THR A 466 -16.67 -8.13 -7.52
CA THR A 466 -17.04 -8.23 -6.11
C THR A 466 -15.88 -8.79 -5.31
N LEU A 467 -15.50 -8.09 -4.25
CA LEU A 467 -14.38 -8.45 -3.39
C LEU A 467 -14.91 -9.04 -2.07
N ASP A 468 -15.36 -10.30 -2.14
CA ASP A 468 -15.86 -11.03 -0.96
C ASP A 468 -14.76 -11.36 0.06
N THR A 469 -13.50 -11.07 -0.27
CA THR A 469 -12.36 -11.27 0.61
C THR A 469 -12.29 -10.25 1.76
N ILE A 470 -12.98 -9.11 1.65
CA ILE A 470 -13.11 -8.12 2.73
C ILE A 470 -14.47 -8.29 3.40
N GLN A 471 -14.50 -8.80 4.63
CA GLN A 471 -15.71 -9.18 5.35
C GLN A 471 -16.11 -8.13 6.38
N ASN A 472 -17.38 -7.68 6.35
CA ASN A 472 -17.90 -6.79 7.38
C ASN A 472 -18.42 -7.60 8.58
N ARG A 473 -17.59 -7.76 9.61
CA ARG A 473 -17.92 -8.49 10.86
C ARG A 473 -16.87 -8.24 11.94
N ASP A 474 -17.14 -8.73 13.14
CA ASP A 474 -16.17 -8.78 14.23
C ASP A 474 -15.10 -9.87 13.97
N ALA A 475 -13.84 -9.50 14.19
CA ALA A 475 -12.67 -10.33 13.97
C ALA A 475 -12.24 -11.17 15.19
N VAL A 476 -12.75 -10.87 16.39
CA VAL A 476 -12.43 -11.59 17.62
C VAL A 476 -13.60 -12.40 18.18
N LEU A 477 -14.84 -11.99 17.92
CA LEU A 477 -16.05 -12.67 18.38
C LEU A 477 -17.08 -12.92 17.27
N ASN A 478 -17.75 -14.07 17.34
CA ASN A 478 -18.99 -14.33 16.60
C ASN A 478 -20.20 -13.82 17.38
N ALA A 479 -21.35 -13.70 16.70
CA ALA A 479 -22.61 -13.25 17.30
C ALA A 479 -23.11 -14.16 18.45
N ASP A 480 -22.67 -15.42 18.51
CA ASP A 480 -22.98 -16.37 19.59
C ASP A 480 -22.00 -16.29 20.77
N GLY A 481 -21.02 -15.39 20.72
CA GLY A 481 -20.00 -15.20 21.74
C GLY A 481 -18.83 -16.19 21.68
N THR A 482 -18.73 -17.02 20.63
CA THR A 482 -17.55 -17.83 20.36
C THR A 482 -16.45 -17.02 19.68
N ARG A 483 -15.21 -17.55 19.61
CA ARG A 483 -14.12 -16.87 18.90
C ARG A 483 -14.44 -16.80 17.41
N ALA A 484 -14.22 -15.64 16.81
CA ALA A 484 -14.35 -15.47 15.37
C ALA A 484 -13.29 -16.27 14.61
N ASP A 485 -13.71 -16.97 13.56
CA ASP A 485 -12.80 -17.67 12.65
C ASP A 485 -12.15 -16.70 11.68
N TRP A 486 -10.86 -16.89 11.43
CA TRP A 486 -10.13 -16.14 10.42
C TRP A 486 -10.05 -16.96 9.13
N PRO A 487 -10.18 -16.34 7.95
CA PRO A 487 -9.95 -17.06 6.70
C PRO A 487 -8.48 -17.51 6.65
N ARG A 488 -8.23 -18.67 6.03
CA ARG A 488 -6.88 -19.19 5.86
C ARG A 488 -6.03 -18.19 5.07
N ALA A 489 -4.85 -17.84 5.61
CA ALA A 489 -3.93 -16.87 5.03
C ALA A 489 -2.48 -17.30 5.23
N ASP A 490 -1.58 -16.98 4.30
CA ASP A 490 -0.16 -17.25 4.48
C ASP A 490 0.44 -16.35 5.57
N VAL A 491 0.03 -15.08 5.61
CA VAL A 491 0.51 -14.07 6.56
C VAL A 491 -0.58 -13.13 7.06
N VAL A 492 -0.36 -12.57 8.25
CA VAL A 492 -1.22 -11.54 8.86
C VAL A 492 -0.44 -10.24 8.99
N VAL A 493 -1.03 -9.14 8.56
CA VAL A 493 -0.49 -7.78 8.76
C VAL A 493 -1.63 -6.85 9.15
N GLY A 494 -1.40 -5.92 10.08
CA GLY A 494 -2.46 -4.97 10.41
C GLY A 494 -2.19 -4.09 11.62
N ASN A 495 -3.14 -3.20 11.88
CA ASN A 495 -3.14 -2.28 13.01
C ASN A 495 -4.48 -2.39 13.77
N PRO A 496 -4.62 -3.38 14.68
CA PRO A 496 -5.87 -3.58 15.41
C PRO A 496 -6.17 -2.44 16.40
N PRO A 497 -7.43 -2.32 16.86
CA PRO A 497 -7.88 -1.18 17.64
C PRO A 497 -7.23 -1.08 19.03
N PHE A 498 -6.87 0.15 19.43
CA PHE A 498 -6.24 0.43 20.72
C PHE A 498 -7.29 0.77 21.78
N LEU A 499 -7.64 -0.20 22.61
CA LEU A 499 -8.50 0.03 23.77
C LEU A 499 -7.96 -0.66 25.02
N GLY A 500 -7.56 0.16 26.00
CA GLY A 500 -7.00 -0.32 27.25
C GLY A 500 -8.03 -1.08 28.11
N ASN A 501 -7.60 -2.09 28.87
CA ASN A 501 -8.48 -3.00 29.61
C ASN A 501 -9.54 -2.28 30.48
N LYS A 502 -9.15 -1.16 31.11
CA LYS A 502 -10.01 -0.38 32.03
C LYS A 502 -11.13 0.36 31.31
N LYS A 503 -10.96 0.60 30.01
CA LYS A 503 -11.91 1.30 29.15
C LYS A 503 -12.77 0.35 28.33
N MET A 504 -12.51 -0.97 28.34
CA MET A 504 -13.25 -1.93 27.53
C MET A 504 -14.73 -1.97 27.87
N ILE A 505 -15.10 -2.05 29.15
CA ILE A 505 -16.51 -2.07 29.55
C ILE A 505 -17.20 -0.75 29.16
N ALA A 506 -16.55 0.39 29.40
CA ALA A 506 -17.10 1.70 29.06
C ALA A 506 -17.20 1.92 27.53
N GLY A 507 -16.30 1.33 26.74
CA GLY A 507 -16.22 1.53 25.29
C GLY A 507 -16.96 0.50 24.45
N LEU A 508 -17.04 -0.75 24.89
CA LEU A 508 -17.63 -1.88 24.15
C LEU A 508 -18.90 -2.44 24.82
N GLY A 509 -19.17 -2.03 26.06
CA GLY A 509 -20.22 -2.60 26.89
C GLY A 509 -19.76 -3.79 27.72
N GLU A 510 -20.50 -4.04 28.79
CA GLU A 510 -20.23 -5.11 29.74
C GLU A 510 -20.44 -6.50 29.11
N ASP A 511 -21.59 -6.73 28.49
CA ASP A 511 -21.95 -8.01 27.87
C ASP A 511 -20.90 -8.48 26.86
N TYR A 512 -20.47 -7.57 25.98
CA TYR A 512 -19.43 -7.85 24.98
C TYR A 512 -18.10 -8.18 25.66
N THR A 513 -17.68 -7.38 26.65
CA THR A 513 -16.41 -7.58 27.35
C THR A 513 -16.38 -8.92 28.10
N VAL A 514 -17.50 -9.32 28.70
CA VAL A 514 -17.65 -10.61 29.39
C VAL A 514 -17.59 -11.76 28.38
N ALA A 515 -18.31 -11.66 27.26
CA ALA A 515 -18.27 -12.67 26.20
C ALA A 515 -16.84 -12.84 25.63
N LEU A 516 -16.13 -11.73 25.39
CA LEU A 516 -14.76 -11.73 24.89
C LEU A 516 -13.82 -12.45 25.86
N ARG A 517 -13.82 -12.06 27.13
CA ARG A 517 -12.97 -12.70 28.15
C ARG A 517 -13.30 -14.18 28.33
N LYS A 518 -14.57 -14.56 28.23
CA LYS A 518 -15.00 -15.96 28.28
C LYS A 518 -14.51 -16.76 27.07
N ALA A 519 -14.62 -16.20 25.87
CA ALA A 519 -14.13 -16.84 24.65
C ALA A 519 -12.61 -17.03 24.70
N TYR A 520 -11.87 -16.07 25.26
CA TYR A 520 -10.42 -16.07 25.38
C TYR A 520 -9.94 -16.36 26.82
N ALA A 521 -10.47 -17.41 27.45
CA ALA A 521 -10.10 -17.79 28.82
C ALA A 521 -8.63 -18.21 29.00
N ASP A 522 -7.92 -18.49 27.89
CA ASP A 522 -6.48 -18.75 27.81
C ASP A 522 -5.63 -17.48 27.74
N ALA A 523 -6.23 -16.32 27.45
CA ALA A 523 -5.54 -15.04 27.51
C ALA A 523 -5.43 -14.56 28.97
N PRO A 524 -4.31 -13.90 29.35
CA PRO A 524 -4.18 -13.30 30.67
C PRO A 524 -5.32 -12.33 30.97
N GLY A 525 -5.83 -12.37 32.21
CA GLY A 525 -6.86 -11.42 32.65
C GLY A 525 -6.36 -9.98 32.64
N GLY A 526 -7.18 -9.05 32.14
CA GLY A 526 -6.83 -7.62 32.13
C GLY A 526 -5.90 -7.19 30.99
N VAL A 527 -5.82 -7.97 29.91
CA VAL A 527 -5.17 -7.53 28.67
C VAL A 527 -5.99 -6.47 27.93
N ASP A 528 -5.31 -5.64 27.16
CA ASP A 528 -5.92 -4.67 26.25
C ASP A 528 -6.56 -5.38 25.04
N LEU A 529 -7.50 -4.70 24.38
CA LEU A 529 -8.25 -5.26 23.25
C LEU A 529 -7.35 -5.77 22.12
N VAL A 530 -6.27 -5.04 21.80
CA VAL A 530 -5.32 -5.42 20.74
C VAL A 530 -4.65 -6.79 20.99
N ALA A 531 -4.51 -7.20 22.25
CA ALA A 531 -3.81 -8.43 22.59
C ALA A 531 -4.54 -9.70 22.09
N TYR A 532 -5.86 -9.66 21.94
CA TYR A 532 -6.63 -10.80 21.41
C TYR A 532 -6.24 -11.14 19.96
N TRP A 533 -5.80 -10.16 19.17
CA TRP A 533 -5.29 -10.41 17.81
C TRP A 533 -3.95 -11.15 17.81
N PHE A 534 -3.07 -10.86 18.77
CA PHE A 534 -1.81 -11.61 18.96
C PHE A 534 -2.08 -13.06 19.34
N VAL A 535 -3.03 -13.28 20.26
CA VAL A 535 -3.47 -14.63 20.66
C VAL A 535 -4.01 -15.40 19.46
N ARG A 536 -4.89 -14.79 18.64
CA ARG A 536 -5.45 -15.44 17.45
C ARG A 536 -4.42 -15.73 16.38
N ALA A 537 -3.54 -14.78 16.07
CA ALA A 537 -2.47 -14.98 15.10
C ALA A 537 -1.55 -16.14 15.53
N TRP A 538 -1.16 -16.18 16.81
CA TRP A 538 -0.32 -17.27 17.33
C TRP A 538 -1.03 -18.63 17.31
N GLN A 539 -2.34 -18.67 17.59
CA GLN A 539 -3.13 -19.91 17.47
C GLN A 539 -3.22 -20.40 16.03
N ALA A 540 -3.44 -19.50 15.07
CA ALA A 540 -3.47 -19.85 13.65
C ALA A 540 -2.10 -20.41 13.19
N MET A 541 -0.99 -19.88 13.71
CA MET A 541 0.35 -20.45 13.44
C MET A 541 0.51 -21.85 14.00
N GLN A 542 0.08 -22.08 15.24
CA GLN A 542 0.13 -23.41 15.86
C GLN A 542 -0.75 -24.44 15.14
N ALA A 543 -1.85 -23.98 14.52
CA ALA A 543 -2.71 -24.82 13.68
C ALA A 543 -2.12 -25.08 12.28
N GLY A 544 -0.99 -24.46 11.92
CA GLY A 544 -0.41 -24.55 10.58
C GLY A 544 -1.19 -23.78 9.50
N GLU A 545 -2.07 -22.87 9.94
CA GLU A 545 -2.92 -22.05 9.06
C GLU A 545 -2.28 -20.71 8.71
N LEU A 546 -1.19 -20.33 9.41
CA LEU A 546 -0.49 -19.07 9.27
C LEU A 546 1.03 -19.29 9.41
N THR A 547 1.84 -18.58 8.62
CA THR A 547 3.32 -18.71 8.68
C THR A 547 3.99 -17.57 9.43
N ARG A 548 3.56 -16.32 9.21
CA ARG A 548 4.11 -15.11 9.83
C ARG A 548 3.01 -14.10 10.14
N ALA A 549 3.24 -13.27 11.14
CA ALA A 549 2.36 -12.16 11.47
C ALA A 549 3.18 -10.92 11.82
N GLY A 550 2.64 -9.74 11.52
CA GLY A 550 3.15 -8.48 12.02
C GLY A 550 2.02 -7.54 12.38
N LEU A 551 2.00 -7.09 13.63
CA LEU A 551 0.90 -6.30 14.18
C LEU A 551 1.43 -5.06 14.89
N VAL A 552 0.67 -3.97 14.80
CA VAL A 552 0.87 -2.77 15.62
C VAL A 552 0.08 -2.91 16.92
N ALA A 553 0.65 -2.51 18.04
CA ALA A 553 -0.03 -2.44 19.33
C ALA A 553 0.37 -1.17 20.09
N THR A 554 -0.37 -0.80 21.13
CA THR A 554 0.13 0.21 22.07
C THR A 554 1.41 -0.30 22.74
N ASN A 555 2.33 0.61 23.10
CA ASN A 555 3.60 0.21 23.73
C ASN A 555 3.44 -0.53 25.07
N SER A 556 2.24 -0.48 25.65
CA SER A 556 1.86 -1.27 26.82
C SER A 556 1.92 -2.79 26.57
N ILE A 557 1.97 -3.25 25.31
CA ILE A 557 2.15 -4.67 24.96
C ILE A 557 3.40 -5.28 25.60
N ARG A 558 4.39 -4.44 25.93
CA ARG A 558 5.67 -4.81 26.55
C ARG A 558 5.58 -5.07 28.05
N GLY A 559 4.49 -4.71 28.70
CA GLY A 559 4.37 -4.69 30.16
C GLY A 559 3.15 -5.42 30.72
N GLY A 560 3.21 -5.74 32.01
CA GLY A 560 2.07 -6.27 32.78
C GLY A 560 1.44 -7.52 32.16
N ALA A 561 0.11 -7.58 32.17
CA ALA A 561 -0.66 -8.69 31.60
C ALA A 561 -0.51 -8.80 30.07
N ASN A 562 -0.32 -7.68 29.37
CA ASN A 562 -0.18 -7.68 27.91
C ASN A 562 1.10 -8.42 27.46
N ARG A 563 2.21 -8.25 28.19
CA ARG A 563 3.47 -8.95 27.92
C ARG A 563 3.33 -10.48 27.96
N GLU A 564 2.48 -10.99 28.85
CA GLU A 564 2.26 -12.42 29.00
C GLU A 564 1.63 -13.06 27.74
N VAL A 565 1.02 -12.25 26.85
CA VAL A 565 0.55 -12.70 25.53
C VAL A 565 1.70 -12.96 24.55
N LEU A 566 2.84 -12.29 24.72
CA LEU A 566 4.01 -12.48 23.86
C LEU A 566 4.88 -13.67 24.29
N LYS A 567 4.78 -14.13 25.54
CA LYS A 567 5.58 -15.26 26.04
C LYS A 567 5.37 -16.56 25.24
N PRO A 568 4.15 -17.02 24.96
CA PRO A 568 3.95 -18.22 24.15
C PRO A 568 4.59 -18.12 22.75
N ILE A 569 4.67 -16.90 22.19
CA ILE A 569 5.28 -16.64 20.88
C ILE A 569 6.79 -16.82 20.95
N VAL A 570 7.45 -16.24 21.96
CA VAL A 570 8.91 -16.38 22.14
C VAL A 570 9.28 -17.80 22.59
N ASP A 571 8.47 -18.42 23.46
CA ASP A 571 8.72 -19.78 23.96
C ASP A 571 8.52 -20.84 22.87
N GLY A 572 7.55 -20.63 21.96
CA GLY A 572 7.19 -21.57 20.90
C GLY A 572 7.76 -21.23 19.52
N GLY A 573 8.24 -20.01 19.31
CA GLY A 573 8.75 -19.48 18.04
C GLY A 573 9.76 -18.36 18.28
N ARG A 574 9.59 -17.20 17.62
CA ARG A 574 10.38 -15.99 17.88
C ARG A 574 9.66 -14.71 17.47
N ILE A 575 10.15 -13.59 17.98
CA ILE A 575 9.94 -12.26 17.39
C ILE A 575 11.16 -11.97 16.51
N PHE A 576 10.97 -11.84 15.19
CA PHE A 576 12.05 -11.68 14.22
C PHE A 576 12.31 -10.23 13.81
N GLU A 577 11.32 -9.34 13.94
CA GLU A 577 11.49 -7.90 13.73
C GLU A 577 10.58 -7.14 14.69
N ALA A 578 11.10 -6.14 15.39
CA ALA A 578 10.31 -5.31 16.28
C ALA A 578 10.81 -3.86 16.37
N TRP A 579 9.85 -2.97 16.60
CA TRP A 579 10.07 -1.59 17.05
C TRP A 579 9.34 -1.44 18.38
N ALA A 580 10.09 -1.21 19.45
CA ALA A 580 9.59 -1.25 20.80
C ALA A 580 8.84 0.03 21.18
N ASP A 581 9.20 1.18 20.60
CA ASP A 581 8.62 2.46 21.00
C ASP A 581 8.67 3.51 19.86
N GLU A 582 7.61 3.54 19.06
CA GLU A 582 7.47 4.44 17.91
C GLU A 582 6.48 5.57 18.18
N ALA A 583 6.78 6.76 17.66
CA ALA A 583 5.89 7.91 17.76
C ALA A 583 4.72 7.71 16.81
N TRP A 584 3.49 7.79 17.31
CA TRP A 584 2.30 7.56 16.52
C TRP A 584 1.20 8.55 16.87
N THR A 585 0.24 8.70 15.97
CA THR A 585 -0.94 9.54 16.19
C THR A 585 -2.18 8.68 16.02
N VAL A 586 -2.92 8.48 17.12
CA VAL A 586 -4.26 7.89 17.09
C VAL A 586 -5.22 8.94 17.60
N ASP A 587 -6.30 9.20 16.85
CA ASP A 587 -7.36 10.13 17.26
C ASP A 587 -6.87 11.55 17.58
N GLY A 588 -5.77 11.98 16.95
CA GLY A 588 -5.14 13.29 17.19
C GLY A 588 -4.30 13.34 18.46
N ALA A 589 -4.28 12.26 19.26
CA ALA A 589 -3.41 12.11 20.41
C ALA A 589 -2.07 11.50 19.99
N ALA A 590 -0.99 12.09 20.50
CA ALA A 590 0.33 11.47 20.44
C ALA A 590 0.32 10.22 21.32
N VAL A 591 0.43 9.06 20.69
CA VAL A 591 0.54 7.77 21.36
C VAL A 591 1.85 7.11 20.98
N ARG A 592 2.24 6.14 21.79
CA ARG A 592 3.44 5.34 21.58
C ARG A 592 3.01 3.93 21.24
N VAL A 593 3.51 3.41 20.13
CA VAL A 593 3.16 2.08 19.64
C VAL A 593 4.38 1.19 19.60
N SER A 594 4.14 -0.11 19.67
CA SER A 594 5.12 -1.12 19.32
C SER A 594 4.67 -1.83 18.04
N MET A 595 5.60 -2.16 17.18
CA MET A 595 5.39 -3.03 16.02
C MET A 595 6.11 -4.35 16.29
N VAL A 596 5.41 -5.47 16.10
CA VAL A 596 5.93 -6.78 16.46
C VAL A 596 5.66 -7.75 15.32
N CYS A 597 6.72 -8.29 14.74
CA CYS A 597 6.67 -9.32 13.70
C CYS A 597 7.22 -10.65 14.25
N PHE A 598 6.44 -11.71 14.11
CA PHE A 598 6.74 -13.01 14.72
C PHE A 598 6.36 -14.20 13.83
N ASP A 599 7.04 -15.31 14.05
CA ASP A 599 6.84 -16.58 13.36
C ASP A 599 7.09 -17.78 14.29
N GLY A 600 6.81 -18.99 13.81
CA GLY A 600 7.04 -20.23 14.54
C GLY A 600 8.49 -20.76 14.49
N VAL A 601 9.46 -19.98 13.99
CA VAL A 601 10.85 -20.43 13.83
C VAL A 601 11.64 -20.16 15.11
N LYS A 602 12.55 -21.07 15.49
CA LYS A 602 13.39 -20.94 16.68
C LYS A 602 14.87 -20.80 16.35
N GLY A 603 15.60 -20.08 17.20
CA GLY A 603 17.08 -20.07 17.22
C GLY A 603 17.73 -19.26 16.11
N GLU A 604 16.97 -18.46 15.38
CA GLU A 604 17.48 -17.55 14.36
C GLU A 604 17.46 -16.10 14.88
N ALA A 605 18.48 -15.32 14.49
CA ALA A 605 18.61 -13.91 14.85
C ALA A 605 17.37 -13.08 14.46
N GLY A 606 17.08 -12.07 15.26
CA GLY A 606 16.04 -11.07 15.01
C GLY A 606 16.61 -9.69 14.72
N ARG A 607 15.72 -8.73 14.49
CA ARG A 607 16.06 -7.31 14.33
C ARG A 607 15.21 -6.44 15.26
N LEU A 608 15.86 -5.58 16.04
CA LEU A 608 15.21 -4.66 16.96
C LEU A 608 15.62 -3.24 16.58
N GLU A 609 14.65 -2.37 16.32
CA GLU A 609 14.89 -0.99 15.86
C GLU A 609 15.80 -0.95 14.60
N GLY A 610 15.62 -1.93 13.71
CA GLY A 610 16.41 -2.11 12.49
C GLY A 610 17.79 -2.75 12.67
N GLY A 611 18.28 -2.95 13.90
CA GLY A 611 19.59 -3.56 14.19
C GLY A 611 19.52 -5.06 14.49
N THR A 612 20.52 -5.84 14.05
CA THR A 612 20.56 -7.30 14.26
C THR A 612 20.88 -7.68 15.72
N VAL A 613 20.06 -8.57 16.28
CA VAL A 613 20.17 -9.11 17.64
C VAL A 613 20.02 -10.63 17.62
N GLU A 614 20.59 -11.32 18.62
CA GLU A 614 20.48 -12.78 18.69
C GLU A 614 19.04 -13.23 18.99
N GLU A 615 18.38 -12.52 19.90
CA GLU A 615 17.02 -12.81 20.33
C GLU A 615 16.32 -11.53 20.81
N ILE A 616 15.00 -11.48 20.62
CA ILE A 616 14.10 -10.43 21.11
C ILE A 616 13.17 -11.07 22.15
N PHE A 617 13.20 -10.54 23.36
CA PHE A 617 12.38 -11.04 24.48
C PHE A 617 10.94 -10.52 24.44
N ALA A 618 10.08 -11.08 25.28
CA ALA A 618 8.66 -10.72 25.34
C ALA A 618 8.38 -9.25 25.75
N ASP A 619 9.36 -8.53 26.31
CA ASP A 619 9.27 -7.10 26.62
C ASP A 619 9.83 -6.18 25.51
N LEU A 620 10.18 -6.78 24.37
CA LEU A 620 10.81 -6.16 23.20
C LEU A 620 12.19 -5.53 23.52
N THR A 621 12.94 -6.14 24.44
CA THR A 621 14.37 -5.89 24.62
C THR A 621 15.20 -7.03 24.01
N ALA A 622 16.52 -6.83 23.89
CA ALA A 622 17.41 -7.78 23.23
C ALA A 622 18.63 -8.17 24.08
N SER A 623 19.18 -9.36 23.83
CA SER A 623 20.27 -9.99 24.59
C SER A 623 21.55 -9.14 24.73
N LYS A 624 21.83 -8.22 23.78
CA LYS A 624 23.01 -7.34 23.82
C LYS A 624 22.94 -6.22 24.86
N GLN A 625 21.78 -5.95 25.46
CA GLN A 625 21.57 -4.78 26.33
C GLN A 625 21.10 -5.12 27.76
N ALA A 626 20.70 -6.36 28.05
CA ALA A 626 20.19 -6.70 29.38
C ALA A 626 20.25 -8.21 29.69
N VAL A 627 20.38 -8.53 30.99
CA VAL A 627 19.89 -9.80 31.54
C VAL A 627 18.42 -9.95 31.13
N ASN A 628 17.99 -11.14 30.72
CA ASN A 628 16.57 -11.37 30.42
C ASN A 628 15.72 -11.17 31.70
N LEU A 629 15.16 -9.98 31.86
CA LEU A 629 14.32 -9.63 33.00
C LEU A 629 12.94 -10.31 32.93
N THR A 630 12.58 -10.92 31.79
CA THR A 630 11.32 -11.65 31.66
C THR A 630 11.35 -13.00 32.40
N ASP A 631 12.54 -13.54 32.67
CA ASP A 631 12.78 -14.74 33.47
C ASP A 631 12.87 -14.47 34.98
N ALA A 632 12.76 -13.20 35.39
CA ALA A 632 12.90 -12.83 36.80
C ALA A 632 11.81 -13.52 37.65
N ILE A 633 12.24 -14.39 38.56
CA ILE A 633 11.37 -15.04 39.53
C ILE A 633 11.09 -14.12 40.72
N LYS A 634 9.87 -14.20 41.26
CA LYS A 634 9.54 -13.50 42.51
C LYS A 634 10.38 -14.06 43.65
N LEU A 635 11.05 -13.20 44.41
CA LEU A 635 11.82 -13.60 45.58
C LEU A 635 10.93 -14.35 46.55
N SER A 636 11.41 -15.49 47.04
CA SER A 636 10.67 -16.36 47.96
C SER A 636 10.22 -15.62 49.23
N GLU A 637 11.04 -14.67 49.67
CA GLU A 637 10.86 -13.77 50.81
C GLU A 637 9.70 -12.78 50.62
N MET A 638 9.27 -12.56 49.37
CA MET A 638 8.13 -11.71 49.01
C MET A 638 6.82 -12.50 48.91
N THR A 639 6.83 -13.78 49.28
CA THR A 639 5.62 -14.61 49.34
C THR A 639 4.76 -14.17 50.51
N GLY A 640 3.50 -13.77 50.26
CA GLY A 640 2.60 -13.24 51.28
C GLY A 640 2.82 -11.75 51.64
N LEU A 641 3.81 -11.09 51.04
CA LEU A 641 4.03 -9.65 51.17
C LEU A 641 3.42 -8.90 49.97
N CYS A 642 2.75 -7.77 50.24
CA CYS A 642 2.24 -6.87 49.22
C CYS A 642 3.06 -5.57 49.24
N PHE A 643 3.53 -5.12 48.07
CA PHE A 643 4.28 -3.86 47.96
C PHE A 643 3.36 -2.63 47.94
N GLN A 644 2.08 -2.82 47.60
CA GLN A 644 1.09 -1.78 47.51
C GLN A 644 -0.12 -2.18 48.35
N GLY A 645 -0.40 -1.44 49.42
CA GLY A 645 -1.60 -1.65 50.23
C GLY A 645 -2.89 -1.40 49.44
N THR A 646 -4.04 -1.40 50.11
CA THR A 646 -5.31 -1.08 49.47
C THR A 646 -5.27 0.32 48.83
N ILE A 647 -5.46 0.37 47.51
CA ILE A 647 -5.54 1.63 46.75
C ILE A 647 -7.00 1.87 46.45
N LYS A 648 -7.52 3.02 46.88
CA LYS A 648 -8.86 3.46 46.56
C LYS A 648 -8.95 3.84 45.08
N ASN A 649 -9.66 3.06 44.27
CA ASN A 649 -9.85 3.26 42.82
C ASN A 649 -11.18 3.93 42.45
N GLY A 650 -11.68 4.86 43.27
CA GLY A 650 -12.92 5.60 43.01
C GLY A 650 -13.38 6.39 44.23
N ALA A 651 -14.38 7.27 44.07
CA ALA A 651 -14.94 8.07 45.17
C ALA A 651 -15.93 7.29 46.06
N PHE A 652 -16.05 5.99 45.86
CA PHE A 652 -16.97 5.15 46.63
C PHE A 652 -16.35 4.85 48.00
N ASP A 653 -16.93 5.45 49.03
CA ASP A 653 -16.66 5.14 50.43
C ASP A 653 -17.91 4.53 51.06
N LEU A 654 -17.70 3.53 51.90
CA LEU A 654 -18.73 3.00 52.78
C LEU A 654 -18.32 3.26 54.22
N GLU A 655 -19.30 3.67 55.03
CA GLU A 655 -19.10 3.71 56.48
C GLU A 655 -18.79 2.29 56.99
N PRO A 656 -17.84 2.12 57.94
CA PRO A 656 -17.39 0.81 58.40
C PRO A 656 -18.51 -0.12 58.86
N GLU A 657 -19.57 0.44 59.45
CA GLU A 657 -20.74 -0.29 59.93
C GLU A 657 -21.53 -0.88 58.77
N VAL A 658 -21.74 -0.10 57.70
CA VAL A 658 -22.45 -0.55 56.49
C VAL A 658 -21.67 -1.66 55.80
N ALA A 659 -20.34 -1.51 55.67
CA ALA A 659 -19.49 -2.52 55.06
C ALA A 659 -19.51 -3.85 55.85
N ARG A 660 -19.44 -3.79 57.19
CA ARG A 660 -19.52 -4.98 58.06
C ARG A 660 -20.89 -5.65 57.99
N ASP A 661 -21.96 -4.87 57.90
CA ASP A 661 -23.31 -5.42 57.76
C ASP A 661 -23.51 -6.08 56.40
N TRP A 662 -23.00 -5.50 55.31
CA TRP A 662 -23.03 -6.12 53.98
C TRP A 662 -22.25 -7.44 53.94
N LEU A 663 -21.07 -7.51 54.58
CA LEU A 663 -20.28 -8.74 54.69
C LEU A 663 -20.98 -9.85 55.50
N ARG A 664 -21.94 -9.49 56.36
CA ARG A 664 -22.74 -10.42 57.18
C ARG A 664 -24.04 -10.84 56.51
N GLN A 665 -24.49 -10.13 55.48
CA GLN A 665 -25.64 -10.55 54.70
C GLN A 665 -25.29 -11.86 53.98
N PRO A 666 -26.20 -12.85 53.93
CA PRO A 666 -25.98 -14.03 53.12
C PRO A 666 -25.71 -13.55 51.69
N ALA A 667 -24.55 -13.93 51.14
CA ALA A 667 -24.22 -13.63 49.75
C ALA A 667 -25.45 -14.01 48.92
N LEU A 668 -26.00 -13.04 48.18
CA LEU A 668 -27.02 -13.32 47.18
C LEU A 668 -26.39 -14.31 46.20
N LEU A 669 -26.57 -15.60 46.45
CA LEU A 669 -26.24 -16.71 45.58
C LEU A 669 -27.21 -16.70 44.40
N HIS A 670 -27.27 -15.58 43.67
CA HIS A 670 -27.41 -15.67 42.24
C HIS A 670 -25.99 -15.78 41.70
N LYS A 671 -25.68 -16.94 41.11
CA LYS A 671 -24.48 -17.15 40.30
C LYS A 671 -24.51 -16.18 39.12
N SER A 672 -24.12 -14.92 39.32
CA SER A 672 -23.44 -14.13 38.30
C SER A 672 -21.98 -14.06 38.74
N HIS A 673 -21.09 -14.50 37.86
CA HIS A 673 -19.64 -14.53 38.09
C HIS A 673 -19.09 -13.11 38.14
N GLU A 674 -19.25 -12.42 39.26
CA GLU A 674 -18.57 -11.16 39.54
C GLU A 674 -17.64 -11.33 40.72
N GLY A 675 -16.36 -11.50 40.41
CA GLY A 675 -15.28 -11.42 41.36
C GLY A 675 -15.07 -9.98 41.81
N PHE A 676 -15.86 -9.55 42.80
CA PHE A 676 -15.41 -8.48 43.69
C PHE A 676 -14.57 -9.13 44.79
N ILE A 677 -13.25 -9.11 44.58
CA ILE A 677 -12.29 -9.34 45.66
C ILE A 677 -12.09 -7.98 46.34
N LEU A 678 -12.59 -7.87 47.57
CA LEU A 678 -12.26 -6.78 48.50
C LEU A 678 -10.79 -6.83 48.91
#